data_AF-A0A9W8YF59-F1
#
_entry.id   AF-A0A9W8YF59-F1
#
_cell.length_a   1.000
_cell.length_b   1.000
_cell.length_c   1.000
_cell.angle_alpha   90.00
_cell.angle_beta   90.00
_cell.angle_gamma   90.00
#
_symmetry.space_group_name_H-M   'P 1'
#
loop_
_entity.id
_entity.type
_entity.pdbx_description
1 polymer ?
#
loop_
_entity_poly.entity_id
_entity_poly.type
_entity_poly.pdbx_seq_one_letter_code
_entity_poly.pdbx_strand_id
1 'polypeptide(L)'
;MASVTPSIRHFSACLRCVRPVSSANGTSRRLLSSSATAREELQAQTSTPPPPPPSEPPTGAAKNSASKNVPEYMQTWGTLDPQMVENKKQERRLLRREHVQPVGSRRRRAALRRSAIQKTTEVPFEQLPYQCFQEARKFLLEDRQEKLKEIETQQLRIKNLTEQDPAISGGLQAKEARLRSMRKHLNELIILADINDPVVKRKFEDGQGDMNKPIYRYLADQKWRKYKRLVLEQRVTQLAVIPDFLPTLDIVADIDLGFGRKAVAPGEFVDSAISEKMPRLNVQTFTPGEKLVTVLVVDGDVPVPDTDSFTYRCHFIASNITISPTQTSIPLQRIAQEDQKTEDPAAKKITLPWIAPWAHKGAPYHRLAIFVLEQNEAKPLDVSRLSKTTRDKFNLRSFVDIHKLKPITATLFRTKWDESMARVMERAGLQDQINVEFKRKRVEPLPHKRRIERMRTLSPQIPFVPSCPQAALALVIIQSKPPTTSVRDYILELRAQVRHGQNPTYAQDSGHYLDLVAYWQEQYRRARNECDELRSINVKLERSNHSLSSRASETISDGDTTVRTSKRKPPTGSSSRAQKRSRPTQQRSTRDALSEAQDVIESDADFLDGLGEEGTTLTEALFTTHNLCRAAKPDTENLCLNLVRISSVLGKVVRLVAHNHEHLSRHGRRTPGAASLDQDKTDFSTALSICARAFMSILVGTGKLADCHGDKRLPSVVVCELVKMFKTALNTIEVSAQQTSQMATSHTIQPKVGKGKAPDSSVKESTPARAVAHLLISFLGFLEKTDPIHQKIFDGFVFVLFEQIGKRLYYCTFGRPRSTTVEGNILNIPESHDAAGIAKRDTEALAIRLEVKALVLILERAMGLAPNHMNPQTTRGTKTPNRLGRTLSVRNLPATSRARLSPIAKDRLQRTLVTCMYGTKADDEFLDVLTKPVPAMRLGQQQNVAKVDDKDVEDWYKQEVWRLVGWDILAKEGGLGVQV
;
A
#
# COMPACT_ATOMS: atom_id res chain seq x y z
N MET A 1 -51.39 -18.72 -39.71
CA MET A 1 -51.86 -17.96 -38.53
C MET A 1 -50.73 -17.05 -38.05
N ALA A 2 -51.00 -15.80 -37.67
CA ALA A 2 -49.98 -14.89 -37.15
C ALA A 2 -49.63 -15.25 -35.70
N SER A 3 -48.34 -15.47 -35.40
CA SER A 3 -47.89 -15.69 -34.02
C SER A 3 -47.90 -14.37 -33.25
N VAL A 4 -48.93 -14.15 -32.43
CA VAL A 4 -49.07 -12.96 -31.57
C VAL A 4 -47.79 -12.79 -30.74
N THR A 5 -47.15 -11.63 -30.87
CA THR A 5 -46.01 -11.27 -30.01
C THR A 5 -46.49 -11.18 -28.57
N PRO A 6 -45.85 -11.86 -27.60
CA PRO A 6 -46.32 -11.87 -26.22
C PRO A 6 -46.30 -10.45 -25.64
N SER A 7 -47.34 -10.13 -24.86
CA SER A 7 -47.52 -8.80 -24.25
C SER A 7 -46.26 -8.32 -23.54
N ILE A 8 -45.98 -7.02 -23.66
CA ILE A 8 -44.81 -6.37 -23.07
C ILE A 8 -44.96 -6.40 -21.55
N ARG A 9 -44.34 -7.39 -20.90
CA ARG A 9 -44.08 -7.32 -19.45
C ARG A 9 -43.24 -6.07 -19.20
N HIS A 10 -43.74 -5.17 -18.37
CA HIS A 10 -43.01 -3.98 -17.95
C HIS A 10 -41.68 -4.41 -17.31
N PHE A 11 -40.58 -4.18 -18.02
CA PHE A 11 -39.24 -4.29 -17.44
C PHE A 11 -39.04 -3.14 -16.46
N SER A 12 -39.32 -3.40 -15.18
CA SER A 12 -38.80 -2.61 -14.07
C SER A 12 -37.28 -2.46 -14.21
N ALA A 13 -36.73 -1.36 -13.71
CA ALA A 13 -35.34 -0.95 -13.94
C ALA A 13 -34.33 -1.82 -13.14
N CYS A 14 -34.20 -3.09 -13.53
CA CYS A 14 -33.38 -4.08 -12.83
C CYS A 14 -31.88 -3.81 -13.01
N LEU A 15 -31.26 -3.16 -12.01
CA LEU A 15 -29.82 -2.86 -11.98
C LEU A 15 -28.93 -4.00 -11.44
N ARG A 16 -29.51 -5.08 -10.87
CA ARG A 16 -28.79 -6.26 -10.39
C ARG A 16 -29.38 -7.57 -10.97
N CYS A 17 -28.96 -7.93 -12.20
CA CYS A 17 -29.21 -9.27 -12.76
C CYS A 17 -28.12 -9.70 -13.76
N VAL A 18 -26.98 -10.16 -13.23
CA VAL A 18 -25.97 -10.92 -14.00
C VAL A 18 -25.76 -12.25 -13.28
N ARG A 19 -26.35 -13.33 -13.81
CA ARG A 19 -26.00 -14.69 -13.37
C ARG A 19 -24.59 -15.01 -13.89
N PRO A 20 -23.67 -15.53 -13.06
CA PRO A 20 -22.44 -16.12 -13.59
C PRO A 20 -22.81 -17.34 -14.43
N VAL A 21 -22.15 -17.48 -15.59
CA VAL A 21 -22.18 -18.72 -16.38
C VAL A 21 -20.77 -19.26 -16.35
N SER A 22 -20.56 -20.38 -15.65
CA SER A 22 -19.26 -21.03 -15.58
C SER A 22 -18.79 -21.43 -16.98
N SER A 23 -17.60 -20.99 -17.33
CA SER A 23 -16.77 -21.63 -18.34
C SER A 23 -15.65 -22.37 -17.60
N ALA A 24 -15.23 -23.52 -18.11
CA ALA A 24 -13.97 -24.11 -17.66
C ALA A 24 -12.84 -23.09 -17.88
N ASN A 25 -11.80 -23.15 -17.05
CA ASN A 25 -10.60 -22.27 -17.10
C ASN A 25 -10.80 -20.84 -16.54
N GLY A 26 -11.54 -20.72 -15.44
CA GLY A 26 -11.00 -20.10 -14.22
C GLY A 26 -10.60 -18.61 -14.23
N THR A 27 -11.13 -17.77 -15.13
CA THR A 27 -10.81 -16.32 -15.15
C THR A 27 -12.07 -15.43 -15.22
N SER A 28 -12.41 -14.80 -14.09
CA SER A 28 -13.58 -13.93 -13.95
C SER A 28 -13.36 -12.53 -14.55
N ARG A 29 -13.63 -12.36 -15.85
CA ARG A 29 -13.76 -11.02 -16.47
C ARG A 29 -15.07 -10.35 -16.07
N ARG A 30 -15.03 -9.23 -15.33
CA ARG A 30 -16.17 -8.32 -15.18
C ARG A 30 -16.46 -7.67 -16.55
N LEU A 31 -17.59 -8.00 -17.16
CA LEU A 31 -18.05 -7.41 -18.43
C LEU A 31 -18.91 -6.17 -18.19
N LEU A 32 -18.27 -5.05 -17.82
CA LEU A 32 -18.82 -3.71 -18.02
C LEU A 32 -18.21 -3.15 -19.31
N SER A 33 -19.06 -2.90 -20.31
CA SER A 33 -18.71 -2.43 -21.67
C SER A 33 -17.39 -2.95 -22.25
N SER A 34 -17.40 -4.19 -22.77
CA SER A 34 -16.47 -4.56 -23.85
C SER A 34 -17.26 -4.75 -25.14
N SER A 35 -17.26 -3.72 -25.98
CA SER A 35 -17.37 -3.90 -27.42
C SER A 35 -16.32 -4.93 -27.86
N ALA A 36 -16.73 -5.95 -28.60
CA ALA A 36 -15.77 -6.79 -29.29
C ALA A 36 -15.26 -6.01 -30.50
N THR A 37 -14.06 -5.42 -30.39
CA THR A 37 -13.34 -4.90 -31.54
C THR A 37 -12.91 -6.08 -32.41
N ALA A 38 -13.82 -6.49 -33.29
CA ALA A 38 -13.42 -7.21 -34.50
C ALA A 38 -12.39 -6.34 -35.24
N ARG A 39 -11.39 -6.99 -35.85
CA ARG A 39 -10.45 -6.28 -36.73
C ARG A 39 -11.21 -5.85 -37.97
N GLU A 40 -11.45 -4.55 -38.07
CA GLU A 40 -11.91 -3.91 -39.30
C GLU A 40 -10.68 -3.76 -40.20
N GLU A 41 -10.71 -4.40 -41.37
CA GLU A 41 -9.60 -4.33 -42.32
C GLU A 41 -9.72 -3.03 -43.13
N LEU A 42 -8.73 -2.15 -42.97
CA LEU A 42 -8.72 -0.83 -43.58
C LEU A 42 -8.61 -0.92 -45.11
N GLN A 43 -9.75 -0.80 -45.79
CA GLN A 43 -9.76 -0.20 -47.12
C GLN A 43 -9.52 1.32 -46.95
N ALA A 44 -8.32 1.77 -47.31
CA ALA A 44 -8.02 3.20 -47.36
C ALA A 44 -8.71 3.83 -48.59
N GLN A 45 -9.35 4.98 -48.39
CA GLN A 45 -9.77 5.87 -49.47
C GLN A 45 -9.24 7.28 -49.22
N THR A 46 -8.52 7.80 -50.20
CA THR A 46 -8.03 9.19 -50.25
C THR A 46 -9.10 10.12 -50.81
N SER A 47 -9.08 11.38 -50.39
CA SER A 47 -10.09 12.40 -50.72
C SER A 47 -9.97 12.95 -52.15
N THR A 48 -11.10 13.06 -52.85
CA THR A 48 -11.31 13.91 -54.05
C THR A 48 -12.76 14.43 -54.09
N PRO A 49 -13.05 15.56 -54.79
CA PRO A 49 -14.33 16.30 -54.68
C PRO A 49 -15.51 15.70 -55.49
N PRO A 50 -16.76 16.16 -55.29
CA PRO A 50 -17.97 15.41 -55.65
C PRO A 50 -18.60 15.72 -57.04
N PRO A 51 -19.19 14.70 -57.71
CA PRO A 51 -20.12 14.86 -58.84
C PRO A 51 -21.62 14.73 -58.43
N PRO A 52 -22.60 14.93 -59.35
CA PRO A 52 -24.00 15.32 -59.02
C PRO A 52 -25.00 14.11 -59.01
N PRO A 53 -26.35 14.30 -58.91
CA PRO A 53 -27.30 13.25 -58.52
C PRO A 53 -27.70 12.26 -59.65
N PRO A 54 -28.40 11.14 -59.34
CA PRO A 54 -28.34 9.93 -60.17
C PRO A 54 -29.38 9.82 -61.29
N SER A 55 -29.04 9.01 -62.29
CA SER A 55 -29.96 8.38 -63.25
C SER A 55 -29.71 6.85 -63.30
N GLU A 56 -30.61 6.11 -63.96
CA GLU A 56 -30.83 4.68 -63.69
C GLU A 56 -29.80 3.71 -64.33
N PRO A 57 -29.60 2.49 -63.76
CA PRO A 57 -28.52 1.60 -64.15
C PRO A 57 -28.90 0.54 -65.22
N PRO A 58 -28.02 0.30 -66.21
CA PRO A 58 -27.97 -0.96 -66.96
C PRO A 58 -26.73 -1.81 -66.62
N THR A 59 -26.98 -2.99 -66.05
CA THR A 59 -26.36 -4.28 -66.42
C THR A 59 -24.81 -4.40 -66.55
N GLY A 60 -24.14 -4.61 -65.41
CA GLY A 60 -23.46 -5.89 -65.12
C GLY A 60 -22.00 -6.15 -65.58
N ALA A 61 -21.08 -6.22 -64.60
CA ALA A 61 -19.83 -7.01 -64.69
C ALA A 61 -19.23 -7.36 -63.29
N ALA A 62 -20.00 -7.97 -62.38
CA ALA A 62 -19.52 -8.29 -61.02
C ALA A 62 -20.09 -9.60 -60.41
N LYS A 63 -20.25 -10.66 -61.21
CA LYS A 63 -20.56 -12.01 -60.71
C LYS A 63 -19.32 -12.89 -60.75
N ASN A 64 -18.62 -13.04 -59.61
CA ASN A 64 -17.85 -14.26 -59.25
C ASN A 64 -17.25 -14.20 -57.83
N SER A 65 -18.12 -14.18 -56.82
CA SER A 65 -17.78 -14.68 -55.48
C SER A 65 -18.95 -15.54 -54.99
N ALA A 66 -18.77 -16.87 -54.95
CA ALA A 66 -19.87 -17.80 -54.74
C ALA A 66 -20.56 -17.57 -53.39
N SER A 67 -21.83 -17.16 -53.42
CA SER A 67 -22.69 -17.14 -52.25
C SER A 67 -22.83 -18.56 -51.72
N LYS A 68 -22.28 -18.85 -50.54
CA LYS A 68 -22.56 -20.12 -49.83
C LYS A 68 -24.08 -20.27 -49.72
N ASN A 69 -24.61 -21.38 -50.23
CA ASN A 69 -26.04 -21.66 -50.22
C ASN A 69 -26.62 -21.49 -48.82
N VAL A 70 -27.29 -20.37 -48.58
CA VAL A 70 -28.04 -20.11 -47.34
C VAL A 70 -29.19 -21.10 -47.35
N PRO A 71 -29.26 -22.06 -46.40
CA PRO A 71 -30.29 -23.08 -46.41
C PRO A 71 -31.68 -22.45 -46.49
N GLU A 72 -32.60 -23.07 -47.23
CA GLU A 72 -33.92 -22.52 -47.53
C GLU A 72 -34.68 -22.07 -46.27
N TYR A 73 -34.60 -22.85 -45.18
CA TYR A 73 -35.18 -22.48 -43.88
C TYR A 73 -34.61 -21.17 -43.29
N MET A 74 -33.39 -20.76 -43.66
CA MET A 74 -32.76 -19.48 -43.28
C MET A 74 -33.09 -18.33 -44.25
N GLN A 75 -33.75 -18.60 -45.37
CA GLN A 75 -34.27 -17.59 -46.31
C GLN A 75 -35.65 -17.09 -45.88
N THR A 76 -36.48 -17.95 -45.27
CA THR A 76 -37.78 -17.59 -44.62
C THR A 76 -37.68 -16.55 -43.49
N TRP A 77 -36.46 -16.11 -43.18
CA TRP A 77 -36.12 -15.25 -42.07
C TRP A 77 -35.97 -13.80 -42.52
N GLY A 78 -36.90 -12.92 -42.14
CA GLY A 78 -36.76 -11.47 -42.40
C GLY A 78 -35.46 -10.85 -41.85
N THR A 79 -35.02 -9.74 -42.45
CA THR A 79 -33.76 -9.05 -42.10
C THR A 79 -33.80 -8.44 -40.70
N LEU A 80 -32.63 -8.38 -40.04
CA LEU A 80 -32.47 -7.91 -38.67
C LEU A 80 -31.42 -6.80 -38.63
N ASP A 81 -31.78 -5.63 -38.11
CA ASP A 81 -30.82 -4.54 -37.90
C ASP A 81 -29.79 -4.90 -36.78
N PRO A 82 -28.48 -4.92 -37.08
CA PRO A 82 -27.42 -5.12 -36.09
C PRO A 82 -27.48 -4.20 -34.86
N GLN A 83 -28.10 -3.02 -34.95
CA GLN A 83 -28.27 -2.06 -33.86
C GLN A 83 -29.50 -2.32 -32.98
N MET A 84 -30.51 -3.08 -33.44
CA MET A 84 -31.81 -3.24 -32.77
C MET A 84 -32.12 -4.68 -32.33
N VAL A 85 -31.21 -5.62 -32.59
CA VAL A 85 -31.27 -7.00 -32.10
C VAL A 85 -31.03 -7.05 -30.58
N GLU A 86 -31.89 -7.75 -29.84
CA GLU A 86 -31.71 -8.00 -28.40
C GLU A 86 -31.50 -9.49 -28.05
N ASN A 87 -32.24 -10.40 -28.70
CA ASN A 87 -32.34 -11.78 -28.26
C ASN A 87 -31.14 -12.63 -28.72
N LYS A 88 -30.63 -13.51 -27.85
CA LYS A 88 -29.57 -14.48 -28.15
C LYS A 88 -29.87 -15.39 -29.36
N LYS A 89 -31.15 -15.63 -29.67
CA LYS A 89 -31.60 -16.32 -30.92
C LYS A 89 -31.38 -15.44 -32.17
N GLN A 90 -31.72 -14.15 -32.08
CA GLN A 90 -31.54 -13.17 -33.16
C GLN A 90 -30.06 -12.84 -33.39
N GLU A 91 -29.25 -12.68 -32.33
CA GLU A 91 -27.79 -12.48 -32.44
C GLU A 91 -27.11 -13.66 -33.16
N ARG A 92 -27.51 -14.89 -32.84
CA ARG A 92 -27.03 -16.11 -33.53
C ARG A 92 -27.49 -16.19 -34.99
N ARG A 93 -28.62 -15.58 -35.34
CA ARG A 93 -29.16 -15.54 -36.72
C ARG A 93 -28.43 -14.49 -37.56
N LEU A 94 -28.19 -13.30 -37.00
CA LEU A 94 -27.33 -12.25 -37.58
C LEU A 94 -25.96 -12.85 -37.96
N LEU A 95 -25.27 -13.43 -36.97
CA LEU A 95 -23.93 -14.00 -37.13
C LEU A 95 -23.86 -15.20 -38.10
N ARG A 96 -24.95 -15.98 -38.24
CA ARG A 96 -24.99 -17.16 -39.12
C ARG A 96 -25.39 -16.86 -40.56
N ARG A 97 -26.12 -15.77 -40.81
CA ARG A 97 -26.63 -15.42 -42.13
C ARG A 97 -25.84 -14.26 -42.73
N GLU A 98 -25.87 -13.12 -42.04
CA GLU A 98 -25.24 -11.87 -42.50
C GLU A 98 -23.77 -11.79 -42.10
N HIS A 99 -23.29 -12.68 -41.22
CA HIS A 99 -21.91 -12.75 -40.70
C HIS A 99 -21.46 -11.51 -39.88
N VAL A 100 -22.31 -10.47 -39.82
CA VAL A 100 -22.16 -9.27 -38.99
C VAL A 100 -22.31 -9.59 -37.49
N GLN A 101 -21.54 -8.89 -36.65
CA GLN A 101 -21.72 -8.90 -35.19
C GLN A 101 -22.65 -7.75 -34.74
N PRO A 102 -23.51 -7.95 -33.73
CA PRO A 102 -24.46 -6.93 -33.29
C PRO A 102 -23.76 -5.76 -32.59
N VAL A 103 -24.19 -4.53 -32.88
CA VAL A 103 -23.44 -3.30 -32.55
C VAL A 103 -23.61 -2.94 -31.07
N GLY A 104 -22.56 -3.22 -30.29
CA GLY A 104 -22.45 -2.85 -28.88
C GLY A 104 -23.29 -3.71 -27.92
N SER A 105 -23.40 -3.24 -26.68
CA SER A 105 -24.08 -3.98 -25.60
C SER A 105 -25.58 -4.15 -25.87
N ARG A 106 -26.18 -5.25 -25.38
CA ARG A 106 -27.65 -5.43 -25.42
C ARG A 106 -28.40 -4.29 -24.74
N ARG A 107 -27.82 -3.62 -23.74
CA ARG A 107 -28.40 -2.44 -23.09
C ARG A 107 -28.49 -1.24 -24.05
N ARG A 108 -27.46 -0.98 -24.87
CA ARG A 108 -27.52 0.03 -25.94
C ARG A 108 -28.64 -0.31 -26.92
N ARG A 109 -28.61 -1.54 -27.45
CA ARG A 109 -29.57 -2.01 -28.47
C ARG A 109 -31.02 -1.98 -27.98
N ALA A 110 -31.26 -2.34 -26.72
CA ALA A 110 -32.59 -2.25 -26.10
C ALA A 110 -33.03 -0.79 -25.80
N ALA A 111 -32.11 0.13 -25.53
CA ALA A 111 -32.44 1.55 -25.39
C ALA A 111 -32.85 2.17 -26.74
N LEU A 112 -32.08 1.89 -27.79
CA LEU A 112 -32.38 2.31 -29.18
C LEU A 112 -33.70 1.70 -29.68
N ARG A 113 -33.94 0.41 -29.39
CA ARG A 113 -35.21 -0.24 -29.76
C ARG A 113 -36.41 0.39 -29.06
N ARG A 114 -36.28 0.77 -27.78
CA ARG A 114 -37.35 1.44 -27.02
C ARG A 114 -37.64 2.84 -27.55
N SER A 115 -36.60 3.64 -27.81
CA SER A 115 -36.75 4.98 -28.39
C SER A 115 -37.39 4.93 -29.78
N ALA A 116 -36.97 4.00 -30.65
CA ALA A 116 -37.60 3.77 -31.94
C ALA A 116 -39.08 3.34 -31.83
N ILE A 117 -39.42 2.41 -30.91
CA ILE A 117 -40.82 2.00 -30.66
C ILE A 117 -41.67 3.16 -30.13
N GLN A 118 -41.11 3.99 -29.25
CA GLN A 118 -41.76 5.16 -28.66
C GLN A 118 -41.74 6.41 -29.57
N LYS A 119 -41.11 6.31 -30.76
CA LYS A 119 -40.88 7.42 -31.71
C LYS A 119 -40.24 8.66 -31.07
N THR A 120 -39.40 8.48 -30.04
CA THR A 120 -38.71 9.60 -29.39
C THR A 120 -37.55 10.07 -30.25
N THR A 121 -37.43 11.38 -30.46
CA THR A 121 -36.32 12.02 -31.18
C THR A 121 -34.95 11.57 -30.63
N GLU A 122 -34.04 11.17 -31.50
CA GLU A 122 -32.67 10.81 -31.09
C GLU A 122 -31.85 12.06 -30.78
N VAL A 123 -31.77 12.41 -29.49
CA VAL A 123 -31.01 13.57 -29.01
C VAL A 123 -29.53 13.18 -28.78
N PRO A 124 -28.55 13.88 -29.36
CA PRO A 124 -27.14 13.71 -29.05
C PRO A 124 -26.86 13.81 -27.55
N PHE A 125 -25.92 13.02 -27.02
CA PHE A 125 -25.59 12.98 -25.59
C PHE A 125 -25.31 14.38 -24.99
N GLU A 126 -24.67 15.26 -25.74
CA GLU A 126 -24.36 16.64 -25.34
C GLU A 126 -25.58 17.57 -25.24
N GLN A 127 -26.70 17.22 -25.90
CA GLN A 127 -27.92 18.01 -25.98
C GLN A 127 -29.02 17.51 -25.04
N LEU A 128 -28.72 16.55 -24.16
CA LEU A 128 -29.68 16.03 -23.17
C LEU A 128 -30.16 17.16 -22.24
N PRO A 129 -31.49 17.37 -22.08
CA PRO A 129 -32.07 18.55 -21.42
C PRO A 129 -32.07 18.45 -19.89
N TYR A 130 -30.92 18.14 -19.29
CA TYR A 130 -30.72 18.16 -17.84
C TYR A 130 -30.02 19.47 -17.44
N GLN A 131 -30.69 20.31 -16.63
CA GLN A 131 -30.22 21.66 -16.27
C GLN A 131 -28.75 21.70 -15.84
N CYS A 132 -28.40 21.00 -14.75
CA CYS A 132 -27.05 20.96 -14.19
C CYS A 132 -25.99 20.45 -15.21
N PHE A 133 -26.37 19.54 -16.12
CA PHE A 133 -25.47 19.08 -17.18
C PHE A 133 -25.21 20.15 -18.24
N GLN A 134 -26.24 20.92 -18.64
CA GLN A 134 -26.08 22.01 -19.61
C GLN A 134 -25.37 23.23 -18.99
N GLU A 135 -25.64 23.56 -17.73
CA GLU A 135 -24.90 24.60 -16.98
C GLU A 135 -23.42 24.23 -16.84
N ALA A 136 -23.11 22.99 -16.43
CA ALA A 136 -21.73 22.51 -16.38
C ALA A 136 -21.06 22.48 -17.77
N ARG A 137 -21.78 22.04 -18.81
CA ARG A 137 -21.26 22.03 -20.19
C ARG A 137 -20.99 23.45 -20.70
N LYS A 138 -21.82 24.43 -20.36
CA LYS A 138 -21.57 25.85 -20.66
C LYS A 138 -20.26 26.32 -20.01
N PHE A 139 -20.10 26.12 -18.71
CA PHE A 139 -18.88 26.50 -17.97
C PHE A 139 -17.61 25.86 -18.56
N LEU A 140 -17.67 24.57 -18.92
CA LEU A 140 -16.55 23.86 -19.54
C LEU A 140 -16.24 24.33 -20.97
N LEU A 141 -17.25 24.81 -21.72
CA LEU A 141 -17.03 25.46 -23.03
C LEU A 141 -16.38 26.84 -22.89
N GLU A 142 -16.70 27.59 -21.83
CA GLU A 142 -16.07 28.89 -21.52
C GLU A 142 -14.60 28.72 -21.13
N ASP A 143 -14.27 27.78 -20.22
CA ASP A 143 -12.88 27.39 -19.91
C ASP A 143 -12.12 26.95 -21.17
N ARG A 144 -12.70 26.06 -21.99
CA ARG A 144 -12.10 25.61 -23.24
C ARG A 144 -11.81 26.75 -24.22
N GLN A 145 -12.67 27.76 -24.30
CA GLN A 145 -12.41 28.96 -25.10
C GLN A 145 -11.27 29.82 -24.55
N GLU A 146 -11.09 29.90 -23.23
CA GLU A 146 -9.93 30.54 -22.61
C GLU A 146 -8.64 29.76 -22.95
N LYS A 147 -8.62 28.44 -22.75
CA LYS A 147 -7.46 27.60 -23.06
C LYS A 147 -7.08 27.63 -24.54
N LEU A 148 -8.04 27.78 -25.47
CA LEU A 148 -7.76 27.97 -26.90
C LEU A 148 -7.03 29.29 -27.18
N LYS A 149 -7.45 30.41 -26.56
CA LYS A 149 -6.74 31.70 -26.65
C LYS A 149 -5.33 31.61 -26.06
N GLU A 150 -5.18 30.91 -24.93
CA GLU A 150 -3.85 30.63 -24.35
C GLU A 150 -2.98 29.85 -25.34
N ILE A 151 -3.49 28.79 -25.97
CA ILE A 151 -2.79 28.01 -27.01
C ILE A 151 -2.34 28.91 -28.16
N GLU A 152 -3.21 29.78 -28.70
CA GLU A 152 -2.88 30.71 -29.78
C GLU A 152 -1.74 31.66 -29.39
N THR A 153 -1.80 32.28 -28.20
CA THR A 153 -0.73 33.17 -27.72
C THR A 153 0.59 32.43 -27.50
N GLN A 154 0.56 31.18 -27.03
CA GLN A 154 1.78 30.38 -26.85
C GLN A 154 2.33 29.88 -28.21
N GLN A 155 1.49 29.56 -29.20
CA GLN A 155 1.95 29.28 -30.56
C GLN A 155 2.65 30.48 -31.19
N LEU A 156 2.08 31.68 -31.05
CA LEU A 156 2.71 32.92 -31.53
C LEU A 156 4.06 33.15 -30.83
N ARG A 157 4.13 33.04 -29.50
CA ARG A 157 5.39 33.14 -28.75
C ARG A 157 6.43 32.09 -29.18
N ILE A 158 6.01 30.87 -29.53
CA ILE A 158 6.91 29.83 -30.05
C ILE A 158 7.43 30.18 -31.45
N LYS A 159 6.59 30.73 -32.35
CA LYS A 159 7.01 31.19 -33.69
C LYS A 159 8.06 32.31 -33.56
N ASN A 160 7.72 33.38 -32.87
CA ASN A 160 8.61 34.53 -32.66
C ASN A 160 9.96 34.12 -32.04
N LEU A 161 9.98 33.22 -31.05
CA LEU A 161 11.22 32.71 -30.45
C LEU A 161 11.99 31.75 -31.37
N THR A 162 11.31 31.05 -32.29
CA THR A 162 11.96 30.19 -33.29
C THR A 162 12.65 31.04 -34.35
N GLU A 163 12.03 32.15 -34.75
CA GLU A 163 12.56 33.13 -35.72
C GLU A 163 13.68 34.01 -35.12
N GLN A 164 13.57 34.40 -33.84
CA GLN A 164 14.56 35.24 -33.15
C GLN A 164 15.98 34.63 -33.10
N ASP A 165 17.02 35.43 -33.33
CA ASP A 165 18.41 34.96 -33.34
C ASP A 165 18.88 34.28 -32.03
N PRO A 166 19.69 33.21 -32.12
CA PRO A 166 20.26 32.55 -30.94
C PRO A 166 21.09 33.47 -30.04
N ALA A 167 21.81 34.45 -30.62
CA ALA A 167 22.65 35.38 -29.87
C ALA A 167 21.84 36.21 -28.86
N ILE A 168 20.69 36.74 -29.29
CA ILE A 168 19.77 37.54 -28.45
C ILE A 168 19.11 36.67 -27.37
N SER A 169 19.02 35.35 -27.61
CA SER A 169 18.37 34.38 -26.72
C SER A 169 19.30 33.80 -25.63
N GLY A 170 20.53 34.30 -25.49
CA GLY A 170 21.53 33.74 -24.57
C GLY A 170 22.23 32.48 -25.12
N GLY A 171 22.28 32.32 -26.44
CA GLY A 171 22.91 31.19 -27.12
C GLY A 171 21.94 30.06 -27.49
N LEU A 172 22.43 29.13 -28.32
CA LEU A 172 21.65 28.01 -28.88
C LEU A 172 20.98 27.15 -27.79
N GLN A 173 21.75 26.71 -26.78
CA GLN A 173 21.24 25.84 -25.71
C GLN A 173 20.13 26.51 -24.88
N ALA A 174 20.24 27.84 -24.64
CA ALA A 174 19.23 28.61 -23.92
C ALA A 174 17.94 28.76 -24.76
N LYS A 175 18.07 29.09 -26.05
CA LYS A 175 16.96 29.10 -27.02
C LYS A 175 16.25 27.74 -27.07
N GLU A 176 17.00 26.64 -27.17
CA GLU A 176 16.45 25.28 -27.17
C GLU A 176 15.79 24.86 -25.85
N ALA A 177 16.36 25.23 -24.70
CA ALA A 177 15.75 24.97 -23.40
C ALA A 177 14.41 25.71 -23.26
N ARG A 178 14.37 26.99 -23.66
CA ARG A 178 13.17 27.82 -23.65
C ARG A 178 12.10 27.29 -24.62
N LEU A 179 12.49 26.91 -25.84
CA LEU A 179 11.60 26.28 -26.82
C LEU A 179 11.07 24.92 -26.33
N ARG A 180 11.88 24.08 -25.67
CA ARG A 180 11.43 22.83 -25.04
C ARG A 180 10.40 23.09 -23.94
N SER A 181 10.65 24.07 -23.06
CA SER A 181 9.70 24.47 -22.01
C SER A 181 8.36 24.95 -22.59
N MET A 182 8.41 25.84 -23.59
CA MET A 182 7.20 26.38 -24.22
C MET A 182 6.43 25.33 -25.01
N ARG A 183 7.11 24.42 -25.72
CA ARG A 183 6.48 23.25 -26.38
C ARG A 183 5.86 22.27 -25.38
N LYS A 184 6.44 22.09 -24.19
CA LYS A 184 5.83 21.29 -23.10
C LYS A 184 4.54 21.93 -22.61
N HIS A 185 4.58 23.22 -22.28
CA HIS A 185 3.41 23.98 -21.83
C HIS A 185 2.29 24.05 -22.89
N LEU A 186 2.63 24.18 -24.18
CA LEU A 186 1.67 24.09 -25.28
C LEU A 186 0.92 22.74 -25.28
N ASN A 187 1.64 21.63 -25.11
CA ASN A 187 1.02 20.30 -25.03
C ASN A 187 0.14 20.14 -23.79
N GLU A 188 0.52 20.74 -22.65
CA GLU A 188 -0.28 20.75 -21.43
C GLU A 188 -1.59 21.52 -21.64
N LEU A 189 -1.56 22.69 -22.26
CA LEU A 189 -2.78 23.45 -22.60
C LEU A 189 -3.69 22.70 -23.58
N ILE A 190 -3.13 22.04 -24.60
CA ILE A 190 -3.89 21.21 -25.55
C ILE A 190 -4.58 20.03 -24.84
N ILE A 191 -3.95 19.44 -23.82
CA ILE A 191 -4.56 18.40 -22.98
C ILE A 191 -5.68 19.00 -22.12
N LEU A 192 -5.43 20.14 -21.45
CA LEU A 192 -6.41 20.80 -20.57
C LEU A 192 -7.67 21.26 -21.31
N ALA A 193 -7.54 21.74 -22.56
CA ALA A 193 -8.68 22.16 -23.37
C ALA A 193 -9.68 21.02 -23.67
N ASP A 194 -9.23 19.76 -23.76
CA ASP A 194 -10.06 18.61 -24.13
C ASP A 194 -10.29 17.60 -22.98
N ILE A 195 -9.61 17.73 -21.83
CA ILE A 195 -9.69 16.75 -20.73
C ILE A 195 -11.09 16.65 -20.09
N ASN A 196 -11.83 17.76 -20.10
CA ASN A 196 -13.17 17.85 -19.50
C ASN A 196 -14.30 17.53 -20.50
N ASP A 197 -13.99 17.26 -21.78
CA ASP A 197 -15.00 16.89 -22.79
C ASP A 197 -15.54 15.47 -22.49
N PRO A 198 -16.84 15.31 -22.21
CA PRO A 198 -17.42 14.00 -21.89
C PRO A 198 -17.49 13.05 -23.09
N VAL A 199 -17.47 13.56 -24.33
CA VAL A 199 -17.37 12.75 -25.56
C VAL A 199 -15.94 12.28 -25.79
N VAL A 200 -14.92 13.08 -25.44
CA VAL A 200 -13.53 12.61 -25.40
C VAL A 200 -13.38 11.50 -24.36
N LYS A 201 -13.87 11.72 -23.13
CA LYS A 201 -13.88 10.68 -22.08
C LYS A 201 -14.59 9.40 -22.53
N ARG A 202 -15.81 9.51 -23.10
CA ARG A 202 -16.56 8.36 -23.61
C ARG A 202 -15.79 7.60 -24.69
N LYS A 203 -15.25 8.29 -25.71
CA LYS A 203 -14.45 7.67 -26.78
C LYS A 203 -13.21 6.95 -26.22
N PHE A 204 -12.57 7.49 -25.20
CA PHE A 204 -11.44 6.83 -24.52
C PHE A 204 -11.88 5.56 -23.77
N GLU A 205 -13.00 5.63 -23.04
CA GLU A 205 -13.53 4.49 -22.26
C GLU A 205 -14.05 3.36 -23.16
N ASP A 206 -14.72 3.68 -24.27
CA ASP A 206 -15.19 2.73 -25.30
C ASP A 206 -14.04 2.17 -26.19
N GLY A 207 -12.80 2.65 -26.03
CA GLY A 207 -11.63 2.20 -26.81
C GLY A 207 -11.55 2.77 -28.23
N GLN A 208 -12.29 3.84 -28.53
CA GLN A 208 -12.34 4.55 -29.81
C GLN A 208 -11.51 5.85 -29.80
N GLY A 209 -10.52 5.95 -28.91
CA GLY A 209 -9.63 7.11 -28.79
C GLY A 209 -8.54 7.13 -29.85
N ASP A 210 -8.41 8.25 -30.57
CA ASP A 210 -7.38 8.47 -31.58
C ASP A 210 -6.02 8.78 -30.92
N MET A 211 -5.12 7.80 -30.85
CA MET A 211 -3.80 7.93 -30.24
C MET A 211 -2.85 8.92 -30.96
N ASN A 212 -3.25 9.51 -32.10
CA ASN A 212 -2.52 10.64 -32.68
C ASN A 212 -2.71 11.92 -31.85
N LYS A 213 -3.84 12.08 -31.13
CA LYS A 213 -4.13 13.27 -30.34
C LYS A 213 -3.48 13.20 -28.94
N PRO A 214 -2.91 14.30 -28.42
CA PRO A 214 -2.27 14.31 -27.09
C PRO A 214 -3.18 13.83 -25.96
N ILE A 215 -4.46 14.21 -25.97
CA ILE A 215 -5.40 13.87 -24.89
C ILE A 215 -5.64 12.35 -24.76
N TYR A 216 -5.80 11.61 -25.85
CA TYR A 216 -6.00 10.16 -25.78
C TYR A 216 -4.74 9.43 -25.29
N ARG A 217 -3.55 9.86 -25.72
CA ARG A 217 -2.28 9.32 -25.18
C ARG A 217 -2.11 9.63 -23.70
N TYR A 218 -2.46 10.84 -23.27
CA TYR A 218 -2.39 11.25 -21.86
C TYR A 218 -3.34 10.43 -20.97
N LEU A 219 -4.60 10.25 -21.40
CA LEU A 219 -5.56 9.40 -20.69
C LEU A 219 -5.11 7.94 -20.66
N ALA A 220 -4.48 7.44 -21.74
CA ALA A 220 -3.92 6.08 -21.80
C ALA A 220 -2.74 5.90 -20.83
N ASP A 221 -1.79 6.84 -20.82
CA ASP A 221 -0.63 6.86 -19.91
C ASP A 221 -1.09 6.94 -18.44
N GLN A 222 -2.04 7.82 -18.11
CA GLN A 222 -2.70 7.89 -16.81
C GLN A 222 -3.32 6.55 -16.38
N LYS A 223 -4.15 5.95 -17.24
CA LYS A 223 -4.81 4.65 -16.98
C LYS A 223 -3.80 3.51 -16.82
N TRP A 224 -2.70 3.56 -17.55
CA TRP A 224 -1.62 2.58 -17.48
C TRP A 224 -0.78 2.73 -16.19
N ARG A 225 -0.37 3.96 -15.86
CA ARG A 225 0.36 4.29 -14.62
C ARG A 225 -0.43 3.95 -13.35
N LYS A 226 -1.75 4.15 -13.36
CA LYS A 226 -2.65 3.79 -12.23
C LYS A 226 -2.59 2.30 -11.84
N TYR A 227 -2.23 1.37 -12.73
CA TYR A 227 -2.29 -0.07 -12.45
C TYR A 227 -1.27 -0.93 -13.21
N LYS A 228 -1.36 -0.98 -14.55
CA LYS A 228 -0.55 -1.89 -15.38
C LYS A 228 0.96 -1.67 -15.18
N ARG A 229 1.43 -0.41 -15.17
CA ARG A 229 2.85 -0.08 -14.97
C ARG A 229 3.34 -0.62 -13.61
N LEU A 230 2.60 -0.41 -12.53
CA LEU A 230 2.95 -0.85 -11.18
C LEU A 230 3.05 -2.38 -11.07
N VAL A 231 2.16 -3.12 -11.74
CA VAL A 231 2.23 -4.60 -11.80
C VAL A 231 3.46 -5.06 -12.58
N LEU A 232 3.82 -4.38 -13.67
CA LEU A 232 4.98 -4.70 -14.49
C LEU A 232 6.30 -4.38 -13.76
N GLU A 233 6.42 -3.19 -13.16
CA GLU A 233 7.54 -2.78 -12.31
C GLU A 233 7.73 -3.73 -11.13
N GLN A 234 6.63 -4.13 -10.45
CA GLN A 234 6.68 -5.14 -9.40
C GLN A 234 7.28 -6.45 -9.92
N ARG A 235 6.87 -6.96 -11.08
CA ARG A 235 7.35 -8.25 -11.60
C ARG A 235 8.79 -8.20 -12.11
N VAL A 236 9.18 -7.11 -12.78
CA VAL A 236 10.55 -6.86 -13.23
C VAL A 236 11.52 -6.79 -12.03
N THR A 237 11.11 -6.13 -10.95
CA THR A 237 11.92 -6.03 -9.70
C THR A 237 11.91 -7.34 -8.90
N GLN A 238 10.73 -7.92 -8.66
CA GLN A 238 10.56 -9.14 -7.84
C GLN A 238 11.28 -10.35 -8.42
N LEU A 239 11.34 -10.45 -9.75
CA LEU A 239 12.00 -11.56 -10.46
C LEU A 239 13.41 -11.16 -10.94
N ALA A 240 14.01 -10.15 -10.30
CA ALA A 240 15.39 -9.68 -10.48
C ALA A 240 15.80 -9.39 -11.94
N VAL A 241 14.86 -9.05 -12.83
CA VAL A 241 15.20 -8.66 -14.21
C VAL A 241 16.03 -7.37 -14.21
N ILE A 242 15.73 -6.48 -13.25
CA ILE A 242 16.67 -5.52 -12.67
C ILE A 242 17.12 -6.13 -11.33
N PRO A 243 18.43 -6.25 -11.02
CA PRO A 243 19.57 -5.70 -11.76
C PRO A 243 20.18 -6.66 -12.81
N ASP A 244 19.77 -7.93 -12.86
CA ASP A 244 20.54 -8.99 -13.53
C ASP A 244 20.81 -8.68 -15.01
N PHE A 245 19.76 -8.40 -15.78
CA PHE A 245 19.89 -8.14 -17.22
C PHE A 245 20.34 -6.69 -17.47
N LEU A 246 19.69 -5.72 -16.82
CA LEU A 246 20.02 -4.29 -16.90
C LEU A 246 20.06 -3.67 -15.49
N PRO A 247 21.03 -2.77 -15.20
CA PRO A 247 21.17 -2.17 -13.87
C PRO A 247 20.01 -1.22 -13.52
N THR A 248 19.41 -0.58 -14.51
CA THR A 248 18.26 0.33 -14.37
C THR A 248 17.38 0.28 -15.63
N LEU A 249 16.08 0.47 -15.47
CA LEU A 249 15.09 0.56 -16.54
C LEU A 249 13.93 1.46 -16.08
N ASP A 250 13.66 2.56 -16.78
CA ASP A 250 12.36 3.24 -16.69
C ASP A 250 11.41 2.62 -17.72
N ILE A 251 10.24 2.19 -17.26
CA ILE A 251 9.22 1.58 -18.11
C ILE A 251 8.36 2.71 -18.68
N VAL A 252 8.59 3.08 -19.94
CA VAL A 252 7.97 4.23 -20.64
C VAL A 252 6.84 3.81 -21.60
N ALA A 253 6.79 2.53 -21.99
CA ALA A 253 5.74 1.97 -22.86
C ALA A 253 5.05 0.75 -22.23
N ASP A 254 3.75 0.58 -22.50
CA ASP A 254 3.02 -0.64 -22.11
C ASP A 254 3.38 -1.81 -23.04
N ILE A 255 3.31 -3.04 -22.53
CA ILE A 255 3.66 -4.24 -23.29
C ILE A 255 2.78 -5.44 -22.90
N ASP A 256 1.85 -5.80 -23.78
CA ASP A 256 1.03 -7.02 -23.65
C ASP A 256 1.67 -8.19 -24.41
N LEU A 257 1.85 -9.32 -23.70
CA LEU A 257 2.41 -10.57 -24.21
C LEU A 257 1.31 -11.61 -24.49
N GLY A 258 1.51 -12.45 -25.51
CA GLY A 258 0.72 -13.66 -25.69
C GLY A 258 1.31 -14.66 -26.68
N PHE A 259 0.73 -15.85 -26.70
CA PHE A 259 1.08 -16.94 -27.61
C PHE A 259 -0.21 -17.45 -28.28
N GLY A 260 -0.27 -17.39 -29.62
CA GLY A 260 -1.48 -17.68 -30.36
C GLY A 260 -2.68 -16.86 -29.84
N ARG A 261 -3.72 -17.54 -29.33
CA ARG A 261 -4.89 -16.90 -28.70
C ARG A 261 -4.76 -16.68 -27.18
N LYS A 262 -3.85 -17.38 -26.47
CA LYS A 262 -3.59 -17.16 -25.03
C LYS A 262 -2.89 -15.81 -24.83
N ALA A 263 -3.38 -14.98 -23.92
CA ALA A 263 -2.63 -13.83 -23.39
C ALA A 263 -1.89 -14.29 -22.13
N VAL A 264 -0.72 -13.72 -21.86
CA VAL A 264 0.19 -14.14 -20.78
C VAL A 264 0.49 -12.95 -19.88
N ALA A 265 0.33 -13.12 -18.57
CA ALA A 265 0.63 -12.08 -17.60
C ALA A 265 2.14 -11.97 -17.32
N PRO A 266 2.66 -10.79 -16.94
CA PRO A 266 4.08 -10.63 -16.62
C PRO A 266 4.53 -11.57 -15.48
N GLY A 267 5.50 -12.43 -15.77
CA GLY A 267 6.01 -13.45 -14.86
C GLY A 267 5.14 -14.71 -14.72
N GLU A 268 4.11 -14.91 -15.55
CA GLU A 268 3.35 -16.17 -15.61
C GLU A 268 4.25 -17.33 -16.09
N PHE A 269 3.93 -18.56 -15.66
CA PHE A 269 4.53 -19.77 -16.23
C PHE A 269 3.85 -20.12 -17.56
N VAL A 270 4.65 -20.43 -18.58
CA VAL A 270 4.17 -20.81 -19.91
C VAL A 270 4.73 -22.17 -20.29
N ASP A 271 3.84 -23.08 -20.65
CA ASP A 271 4.16 -24.45 -21.04
C ASP A 271 5.03 -24.47 -22.32
N SER A 272 5.91 -25.46 -22.44
CA SER A 272 6.86 -25.58 -23.56
C SER A 272 6.14 -25.70 -24.91
N ALA A 273 5.06 -26.49 -25.00
CA ALA A 273 4.25 -26.60 -26.22
C ALA A 273 3.50 -25.30 -26.62
N ILE A 274 3.37 -24.34 -25.70
CA ILE A 274 2.80 -23.01 -25.99
C ILE A 274 3.92 -22.04 -26.42
N SER A 275 5.06 -22.07 -25.71
CA SER A 275 6.20 -21.18 -25.94
C SER A 275 7.14 -21.63 -27.06
N GLU A 276 6.99 -22.86 -27.58
CA GLU A 276 7.62 -23.32 -28.82
C GLU A 276 7.36 -22.35 -29.99
N LYS A 277 6.16 -21.77 -30.05
CA LYS A 277 5.76 -20.82 -31.09
C LYS A 277 6.16 -19.40 -30.71
N MET A 278 6.70 -18.66 -31.68
CA MET A 278 7.09 -17.26 -31.54
C MET A 278 5.94 -16.39 -30.96
N PRO A 279 6.20 -15.54 -29.96
CA PRO A 279 5.17 -14.74 -29.28
C PRO A 279 4.57 -13.65 -30.18
N ARG A 280 3.42 -13.13 -29.75
CA ARG A 280 2.90 -11.83 -30.19
C ARG A 280 3.17 -10.78 -29.12
N LEU A 281 3.59 -9.60 -29.55
CA LEU A 281 3.79 -8.43 -28.70
C LEU A 281 2.89 -7.29 -29.17
N ASN A 282 2.38 -6.53 -28.20
CA ASN A 282 1.63 -5.30 -28.44
C ASN A 282 2.19 -4.21 -27.52
N VAL A 283 2.83 -3.20 -28.11
CA VAL A 283 3.59 -2.17 -27.40
C VAL A 283 2.89 -0.82 -27.60
N GLN A 284 2.32 -0.25 -26.53
CA GLN A 284 1.70 1.07 -26.59
C GLN A 284 2.70 2.14 -26.18
N THR A 285 3.05 3.02 -27.12
CA THR A 285 3.81 4.24 -26.84
C THR A 285 2.86 5.40 -26.52
N PHE A 286 3.26 6.25 -25.56
CA PHE A 286 2.50 7.45 -25.16
C PHE A 286 3.13 8.77 -25.67
N THR A 287 4.36 8.70 -26.20
CA THR A 287 5.02 9.81 -26.92
C THR A 287 4.51 9.92 -28.37
N PRO A 288 4.39 11.13 -28.95
CA PRO A 288 4.14 11.30 -30.38
C PRO A 288 5.32 10.82 -31.24
N GLY A 289 5.04 10.63 -32.54
CA GLY A 289 6.02 10.22 -33.55
C GLY A 289 6.10 8.71 -33.76
N GLU A 290 6.71 8.33 -34.86
CA GLU A 290 7.09 6.94 -35.16
C GLU A 290 8.47 6.65 -34.59
N LYS A 291 8.73 5.37 -34.25
CA LYS A 291 10.01 4.93 -33.70
C LYS A 291 10.41 3.61 -34.33
N LEU A 292 11.70 3.44 -34.62
CA LEU A 292 12.27 2.11 -34.82
C LEU A 292 12.65 1.50 -33.47
N VAL A 293 12.26 0.24 -33.28
CA VAL A 293 12.65 -0.56 -32.11
C VAL A 293 13.34 -1.85 -32.49
N THR A 294 14.18 -2.33 -31.58
CA THR A 294 14.73 -3.68 -31.55
C THR A 294 14.08 -4.45 -30.40
N VAL A 295 13.57 -5.64 -30.69
CA VAL A 295 13.03 -6.60 -29.71
C VAL A 295 14.09 -7.68 -29.46
N LEU A 296 14.41 -7.94 -28.19
CA LEU A 296 15.25 -9.07 -27.78
C LEU A 296 14.51 -9.97 -26.79
N VAL A 297 14.79 -11.27 -26.84
CA VAL A 297 14.39 -12.22 -25.81
C VAL A 297 15.62 -12.94 -25.27
N VAL A 298 15.83 -12.85 -23.96
CA VAL A 298 17.02 -13.36 -23.27
C VAL A 298 16.57 -14.24 -22.11
N ASP A 299 17.11 -15.45 -22.05
CA ASP A 299 17.07 -16.35 -20.89
C ASP A 299 18.26 -16.00 -19.98
N GLY A 300 18.01 -15.82 -18.68
CA GLY A 300 19.03 -15.43 -17.69
C GLY A 300 19.47 -16.52 -16.72
N ASP A 301 18.86 -17.70 -16.78
CA ASP A 301 19.04 -18.76 -15.77
C ASP A 301 19.54 -20.07 -16.39
N VAL A 302 20.29 -20.03 -17.48
CA VAL A 302 20.87 -21.23 -18.11
C VAL A 302 21.96 -21.80 -17.21
N PRO A 303 21.84 -23.03 -16.67
CA PRO A 303 22.81 -23.57 -15.73
C PRO A 303 24.13 -23.94 -16.43
N VAL A 304 25.26 -23.55 -15.83
CA VAL A 304 26.62 -23.94 -16.23
C VAL A 304 27.23 -24.77 -15.09
N PRO A 305 27.27 -26.12 -15.21
CA PRO A 305 27.68 -26.99 -14.10
C PRO A 305 29.13 -26.77 -13.67
N ASP A 306 30.02 -26.54 -14.65
CA ASP A 306 31.46 -26.46 -14.47
C ASP A 306 31.90 -25.26 -13.60
N THR A 307 31.05 -24.22 -13.53
CA THR A 307 31.29 -22.99 -12.75
C THR A 307 30.29 -22.81 -11.60
N ASP A 308 29.43 -23.80 -11.34
CA ASP A 308 28.35 -23.78 -10.33
C ASP A 308 27.50 -22.48 -10.40
N SER A 309 27.23 -22.01 -11.63
CA SER A 309 26.66 -20.69 -11.89
C SER A 309 25.63 -20.69 -13.03
N PHE A 310 25.02 -19.54 -13.29
CA PHE A 310 24.13 -19.32 -14.43
C PHE A 310 24.80 -18.52 -15.54
N THR A 311 24.26 -18.59 -16.75
CA THR A 311 24.65 -17.75 -17.88
C THR A 311 23.45 -17.31 -18.72
N TYR A 312 23.68 -16.32 -19.60
CA TYR A 312 22.66 -15.72 -20.45
C TYR A 312 22.63 -16.39 -21.83
N ARG A 313 21.42 -16.55 -22.39
CA ARG A 313 21.21 -17.06 -23.75
C ARG A 313 20.17 -16.25 -24.50
N CYS A 314 20.52 -15.75 -25.68
CA CYS A 314 19.59 -15.03 -26.55
C CYS A 314 18.73 -16.02 -27.35
N HIS A 315 17.42 -15.96 -27.14
CA HIS A 315 16.43 -16.76 -27.87
C HIS A 315 15.94 -16.09 -29.15
N PHE A 316 16.03 -14.75 -29.25
CA PHE A 316 15.52 -13.98 -30.39
C PHE A 316 16.07 -12.54 -30.43
N ILE A 317 16.37 -12.05 -31.63
CA ILE A 317 16.61 -10.63 -31.92
C ILE A 317 15.90 -10.25 -33.22
N ALA A 318 15.10 -9.19 -33.20
CA ALA A 318 14.59 -8.54 -34.40
C ALA A 318 14.70 -7.01 -34.28
N SER A 319 15.20 -6.36 -35.33
CA SER A 319 15.54 -4.94 -35.37
C SER A 319 14.73 -4.19 -36.44
N ASN A 320 14.82 -2.85 -36.40
CA ASN A 320 14.28 -1.95 -37.42
C ASN A 320 12.74 -2.07 -37.56
N ILE A 321 12.06 -2.37 -36.45
CA ILE A 321 10.60 -2.51 -36.38
C ILE A 321 9.97 -1.15 -36.12
N THR A 322 9.14 -0.67 -37.05
CA THR A 322 8.33 0.55 -36.89
C THR A 322 7.20 0.35 -35.88
N ILE A 323 7.16 1.17 -34.83
CA ILE A 323 6.01 1.32 -33.93
C ILE A 323 5.57 2.79 -33.83
N SER A 324 4.29 3.01 -33.56
CA SER A 324 3.72 4.33 -33.29
C SER A 324 2.57 4.22 -32.29
N PRO A 325 2.03 5.34 -31.76
CA PRO A 325 0.89 5.30 -30.84
C PRO A 325 -0.36 4.61 -31.40
N THR A 326 -0.51 4.56 -32.73
CA THR A 326 -1.58 3.84 -33.44
C THR A 326 -1.14 2.45 -33.90
N GLN A 327 0.08 2.31 -34.43
CA GLN A 327 0.68 1.03 -34.83
C GLN A 327 1.44 0.38 -33.67
N THR A 328 0.69 -0.28 -32.79
CA THR A 328 1.18 -0.85 -31.53
C THR A 328 1.48 -2.35 -31.60
N SER A 329 0.85 -3.08 -32.52
CA SER A 329 1.08 -4.52 -32.67
C SER A 329 2.40 -4.78 -33.40
N ILE A 330 3.26 -5.63 -32.82
CA ILE A 330 4.48 -6.13 -33.46
C ILE A 330 4.22 -7.57 -33.93
N PRO A 331 3.96 -7.81 -35.23
CA PRO A 331 3.52 -9.10 -35.74
C PRO A 331 4.73 -9.98 -36.12
N LEU A 332 5.54 -10.39 -35.13
CA LEU A 332 6.79 -11.13 -35.34
C LEU A 332 6.64 -12.35 -36.30
N GLN A 333 5.51 -13.06 -36.24
CA GLN A 333 5.22 -14.19 -37.13
C GLN A 333 5.00 -13.80 -38.61
N ARG A 334 4.51 -12.58 -38.90
CA ARG A 334 4.42 -12.05 -40.28
C ARG A 334 5.78 -11.59 -40.76
N ILE A 335 6.53 -10.89 -39.90
CA ILE A 335 7.90 -10.47 -40.17
C ILE A 335 8.77 -11.69 -40.55
N ALA A 336 8.61 -12.83 -39.84
CA ALA A 336 9.30 -14.08 -40.19
C ALA A 336 8.89 -14.66 -41.57
N GLN A 337 7.67 -14.42 -42.04
CA GLN A 337 7.19 -14.83 -43.37
C GLN A 337 7.57 -13.84 -44.48
N GLU A 338 7.86 -12.59 -44.12
CA GLU A 338 8.45 -11.57 -44.98
C GLU A 338 9.95 -11.85 -45.16
N ASP A 339 10.70 -11.98 -44.06
CA ASP A 339 12.15 -12.26 -44.04
C ASP A 339 12.54 -13.59 -44.72
N GLN A 340 11.61 -14.55 -44.83
CA GLN A 340 11.78 -15.79 -45.60
C GLN A 340 11.69 -15.60 -47.12
N LYS A 341 11.07 -14.51 -47.60
CA LYS A 341 10.91 -14.17 -49.02
C LYS A 341 11.93 -13.13 -49.48
N THR A 342 12.38 -12.28 -48.56
CA THR A 342 13.46 -11.33 -48.81
C THR A 342 14.76 -12.10 -49.08
N GLU A 343 15.37 -11.89 -50.24
CA GLU A 343 16.70 -12.47 -50.52
C GLU A 343 17.78 -11.66 -49.81
N ASP A 344 17.73 -10.32 -49.94
CA ASP A 344 18.67 -9.36 -49.36
C ASP A 344 18.91 -9.54 -47.85
N PRO A 345 20.14 -9.82 -47.39
CA PRO A 345 20.45 -10.01 -45.98
C PRO A 345 20.36 -8.70 -45.17
N ALA A 346 20.53 -7.54 -45.81
CA ALA A 346 20.46 -6.23 -45.17
C ALA A 346 19.02 -5.75 -44.91
N ALA A 347 18.03 -6.28 -45.64
CA ALA A 347 16.63 -5.90 -45.52
C ALA A 347 15.84 -6.77 -44.51
N LYS A 348 16.44 -7.86 -44.00
CA LYS A 348 15.82 -8.78 -43.04
C LYS A 348 15.71 -8.14 -41.66
N LYS A 349 14.54 -8.23 -41.04
CA LYS A 349 14.27 -7.60 -39.73
C LYS A 349 14.65 -8.53 -38.57
N ILE A 350 14.41 -9.83 -38.70
CA ILE A 350 14.84 -10.84 -37.72
C ILE A 350 16.32 -11.16 -37.95
N THR A 351 17.14 -10.85 -36.95
CA THR A 351 18.58 -11.08 -36.98
C THR A 351 18.95 -12.43 -36.37
N LEU A 352 18.38 -12.76 -35.21
CA LEU A 352 18.52 -14.08 -34.59
C LEU A 352 17.13 -14.73 -34.51
N PRO A 353 16.84 -15.80 -35.31
CA PRO A 353 15.52 -16.40 -35.34
C PRO A 353 15.17 -17.13 -34.04
N TRP A 354 13.88 -17.24 -33.77
CA TRP A 354 13.29 -17.72 -32.52
C TRP A 354 13.70 -19.17 -32.22
N ILE A 355 14.31 -19.39 -31.06
CA ILE A 355 14.49 -20.71 -30.45
C ILE A 355 13.45 -20.90 -29.35
N ALA A 356 12.76 -22.04 -29.36
CA ALA A 356 11.83 -22.45 -28.30
C ALA A 356 12.51 -22.39 -26.91
N PRO A 357 11.91 -21.74 -25.90
CA PRO A 357 12.44 -21.73 -24.54
C PRO A 357 12.45 -23.13 -23.93
N TRP A 358 13.60 -23.54 -23.39
CA TRP A 358 13.77 -24.86 -22.78
C TRP A 358 14.61 -24.77 -21.50
N ALA A 359 14.28 -25.64 -20.55
CA ALA A 359 14.88 -25.74 -19.23
C ALA A 359 15.10 -27.22 -18.91
N HIS A 360 16.23 -27.58 -18.27
CA HIS A 360 16.55 -28.98 -17.93
C HIS A 360 15.65 -29.54 -16.81
N LYS A 361 15.59 -30.87 -16.71
CA LYS A 361 14.85 -31.55 -15.63
C LYS A 361 15.54 -31.30 -14.29
N GLY A 362 14.78 -30.93 -13.26
CA GLY A 362 15.30 -30.68 -11.91
C GLY A 362 16.05 -29.35 -11.71
N ALA A 363 16.31 -28.59 -12.79
CA ALA A 363 16.78 -27.22 -12.73
C ALA A 363 15.72 -26.28 -12.12
N PRO A 364 16.09 -25.06 -11.67
CA PRO A 364 15.12 -24.01 -11.38
C PRO A 364 14.30 -23.62 -12.62
N TYR A 365 13.32 -22.74 -12.44
CA TYR A 365 12.64 -22.12 -13.58
C TYR A 365 13.55 -21.10 -14.25
N HIS A 366 13.41 -20.95 -15.57
CA HIS A 366 14.13 -19.97 -16.36
C HIS A 366 13.27 -18.71 -16.59
N ARG A 367 13.86 -17.53 -16.41
CA ARG A 367 13.26 -16.21 -16.66
C ARG A 367 13.56 -15.78 -18.11
N LEU A 368 12.55 -15.81 -18.96
CA LEU A 368 12.63 -15.35 -20.33
C LEU A 368 12.19 -13.88 -20.38
N ALA A 369 13.16 -12.98 -20.27
CA ALA A 369 12.96 -11.55 -20.30
C ALA A 369 12.89 -11.05 -21.76
N ILE A 370 11.85 -10.28 -22.06
CA ILE A 370 11.57 -9.68 -23.36
C ILE A 370 11.81 -8.17 -23.23
N PHE A 371 12.82 -7.66 -23.91
CA PHE A 371 13.16 -6.24 -23.93
C PHE A 371 12.74 -5.60 -25.25
N VAL A 372 12.21 -4.37 -25.16
CA VAL A 372 12.00 -3.51 -26.33
C VAL A 372 12.88 -2.28 -26.16
N LEU A 373 13.77 -2.08 -27.14
CA LEU A 373 14.76 -1.02 -27.16
C LEU A 373 14.46 -0.05 -28.31
N GLU A 374 14.39 1.24 -28.02
CA GLU A 374 14.31 2.32 -29.01
C GLU A 374 15.68 2.56 -29.66
N GLN A 375 15.68 2.64 -31.00
CA GLN A 375 16.86 2.99 -31.79
C GLN A 375 16.98 4.52 -31.85
N ASN A 376 18.17 5.06 -31.57
CA ASN A 376 18.37 6.52 -31.55
C ASN A 376 18.01 7.15 -32.89
N GLU A 377 17.29 8.28 -32.83
CA GLU A 377 16.94 9.12 -33.99
C GLU A 377 16.19 8.36 -35.11
N ALA A 378 15.56 7.22 -34.77
CA ALA A 378 14.95 6.29 -35.72
C ALA A 378 15.91 5.82 -36.83
N LYS A 379 17.23 5.80 -36.56
CA LYS A 379 18.24 5.35 -37.51
C LYS A 379 18.31 3.81 -37.53
N PRO A 380 18.12 3.14 -38.68
CA PRO A 380 18.13 1.69 -38.76
C PRO A 380 19.51 1.11 -38.43
N LEU A 381 19.53 -0.05 -37.79
CA LEU A 381 20.74 -0.80 -37.47
C LEU A 381 21.19 -1.67 -38.64
N ASP A 382 22.51 -1.83 -38.76
CA ASP A 382 23.16 -2.76 -39.70
C ASP A 382 22.97 -4.22 -39.26
N VAL A 383 22.03 -4.89 -39.93
CA VAL A 383 21.65 -6.29 -39.71
C VAL A 383 22.83 -7.25 -39.94
N SER A 384 23.77 -6.90 -40.84
CA SER A 384 24.92 -7.74 -41.20
C SER A 384 26.05 -7.70 -40.15
N ARG A 385 26.02 -6.71 -39.24
CA ARG A 385 26.83 -6.72 -38.01
C ARG A 385 26.13 -7.49 -36.91
N LEU A 386 24.83 -7.24 -36.74
CA LEU A 386 24.01 -7.88 -35.71
C LEU A 386 23.96 -9.41 -35.86
N SER A 387 23.97 -9.95 -37.07
CA SER A 387 23.92 -11.41 -37.33
C SER A 387 25.14 -12.19 -36.83
N LYS A 388 26.23 -11.50 -36.49
CA LYS A 388 27.46 -12.08 -35.91
C LYS A 388 27.37 -12.26 -34.39
N THR A 389 26.25 -11.87 -33.77
CA THR A 389 26.02 -11.98 -32.33
C THR A 389 25.86 -13.43 -31.89
N THR A 390 26.66 -13.89 -30.92
CA THR A 390 26.53 -15.23 -30.35
C THR A 390 25.25 -15.34 -29.52
N ARG A 391 24.57 -16.50 -29.60
CA ARG A 391 23.39 -16.78 -28.78
C ARG A 391 23.74 -17.06 -27.33
N ASP A 392 24.73 -17.90 -27.10
CA ASP A 392 25.16 -18.30 -25.76
C ASP A 392 26.15 -17.28 -25.15
N LYS A 393 26.12 -17.16 -23.82
CA LYS A 393 26.86 -16.15 -23.03
C LYS A 393 26.54 -14.69 -23.45
N PHE A 394 25.33 -14.44 -23.96
CA PHE A 394 24.92 -13.15 -24.51
C PHE A 394 24.75 -12.05 -23.45
N ASN A 395 25.58 -11.00 -23.50
CA ASN A 395 25.49 -9.87 -22.58
C ASN A 395 24.63 -8.72 -23.17
N LEU A 396 23.42 -8.57 -22.63
CA LEU A 396 22.49 -7.51 -23.03
C LEU A 396 23.02 -6.09 -22.78
N ARG A 397 23.81 -5.87 -21.72
CA ARG A 397 24.34 -4.53 -21.37
C ARG A 397 25.30 -4.05 -22.45
N SER A 398 26.29 -4.89 -22.78
CA SER A 398 27.23 -4.63 -23.87
C SER A 398 26.54 -4.42 -25.21
N PHE A 399 25.48 -5.20 -25.51
CA PHE A 399 24.68 -5.01 -26.74
C PHE A 399 23.98 -3.64 -26.78
N VAL A 400 23.38 -3.22 -25.66
CA VAL A 400 22.76 -1.90 -25.51
C VAL A 400 23.78 -0.78 -25.72
N ASP A 401 24.96 -0.88 -25.10
CA ASP A 401 26.02 0.13 -25.19
C ASP A 401 26.62 0.24 -26.60
N ILE A 402 26.97 -0.90 -27.24
CA ILE A 402 27.56 -0.96 -28.59
C ILE A 402 26.64 -0.32 -29.63
N HIS A 403 25.34 -0.61 -29.56
CA HIS A 403 24.35 -0.07 -30.50
C HIS A 403 23.69 1.24 -30.00
N LYS A 404 24.14 1.78 -28.85
CA LYS A 404 23.64 2.98 -28.17
C LYS A 404 22.12 3.00 -27.97
N LEU A 405 21.51 1.84 -27.74
CA LEU A 405 20.05 1.69 -27.71
C LEU A 405 19.45 2.20 -26.39
N LYS A 406 18.20 2.65 -26.42
CA LYS A 406 17.49 3.07 -25.22
C LYS A 406 16.42 2.04 -24.84
N PRO A 407 16.53 1.33 -23.70
CA PRO A 407 15.45 0.44 -23.27
C PRO A 407 14.20 1.26 -22.90
N ILE A 408 13.04 0.92 -23.48
CA ILE A 408 11.78 1.65 -23.25
C ILE A 408 10.75 0.85 -22.44
N THR A 409 10.81 -0.47 -22.49
CA THR A 409 9.96 -1.36 -21.68
C THR A 409 10.53 -2.77 -21.68
N ALA A 410 10.17 -3.55 -20.65
CA ALA A 410 10.48 -4.96 -20.57
C ALA A 410 9.31 -5.72 -19.95
N THR A 411 9.10 -6.96 -20.39
CA THR A 411 8.21 -7.93 -19.74
C THR A 411 8.94 -9.25 -19.61
N LEU A 412 8.35 -10.22 -18.91
CA LEU A 412 8.90 -11.57 -18.90
C LEU A 412 7.80 -12.63 -18.79
N PHE A 413 8.18 -13.86 -19.13
CA PHE A 413 7.47 -15.07 -18.71
C PHE A 413 8.48 -16.06 -18.14
N ARG A 414 8.00 -17.16 -17.55
CA ARG A 414 8.86 -18.22 -16.99
C ARG A 414 8.57 -19.55 -17.65
N THR A 415 9.62 -20.32 -17.88
CA THR A 415 9.54 -21.72 -18.31
C THR A 415 10.22 -22.62 -17.28
N LYS A 416 9.88 -23.90 -17.26
CA LYS A 416 10.43 -24.95 -16.39
C LYS A 416 10.21 -26.29 -17.08
N TRP A 417 10.89 -27.35 -16.65
CA TRP A 417 10.58 -28.69 -17.14
C TRP A 417 9.09 -29.04 -16.95
N ASP A 418 8.47 -29.53 -18.03
CA ASP A 418 7.09 -29.99 -18.11
C ASP A 418 6.98 -31.25 -18.99
N GLU A 419 5.77 -31.81 -19.13
CA GLU A 419 5.53 -33.05 -19.88
C GLU A 419 5.80 -32.93 -21.39
N SER A 420 5.68 -31.72 -21.96
CA SER A 420 5.96 -31.48 -23.37
C SER A 420 7.43 -31.15 -23.67
N MET A 421 8.24 -30.80 -22.66
CA MET A 421 9.60 -30.28 -22.82
C MET A 421 10.49 -31.19 -23.65
N ALA A 422 10.49 -32.50 -23.34
CA ALA A 422 11.27 -33.50 -24.08
C ALA A 422 10.96 -33.49 -25.59
N ARG A 423 9.67 -33.44 -25.96
CA ARG A 423 9.23 -33.40 -27.37
C ARG A 423 9.54 -32.07 -28.06
N VAL A 424 9.61 -30.96 -27.32
CA VAL A 424 10.02 -29.64 -27.84
C VAL A 424 11.53 -29.60 -28.07
N MET A 425 12.32 -30.13 -27.12
CA MET A 425 13.78 -30.27 -27.24
C MET A 425 14.16 -31.22 -28.40
N GLU A 426 13.43 -32.33 -28.55
CA GLU A 426 13.57 -33.26 -29.68
C GLU A 426 13.37 -32.54 -31.03
N ARG A 427 12.27 -31.79 -31.20
CA ARG A 427 12.03 -30.97 -32.42
C ARG A 427 13.03 -29.83 -32.60
N ALA A 428 13.68 -29.38 -31.53
CA ALA A 428 14.75 -28.39 -31.58
C ALA A 428 16.15 -29.00 -31.84
N GLY A 429 16.27 -30.32 -32.03
CA GLY A 429 17.54 -31.01 -32.26
C GLY A 429 18.39 -31.23 -31.00
N LEU A 430 17.81 -31.11 -29.81
CA LEU A 430 18.49 -31.17 -28.51
C LEU A 430 18.27 -32.50 -27.78
N GLN A 431 18.27 -33.61 -28.52
CA GLN A 431 17.95 -34.95 -28.00
C GLN A 431 18.87 -35.36 -26.83
N ASP A 432 20.18 -35.12 -26.94
CA ASP A 432 21.18 -35.47 -25.91
C ASP A 432 20.91 -34.80 -24.56
N GLN A 433 20.34 -33.59 -24.59
CA GLN A 433 20.05 -32.79 -23.40
C GLN A 433 18.77 -33.22 -22.66
N ILE A 434 17.92 -34.06 -23.27
CA ILE A 434 16.64 -34.53 -22.67
C ILE A 434 16.90 -35.39 -21.44
N ASN A 435 17.97 -36.19 -21.45
CA ASN A 435 18.31 -37.14 -20.39
C ASN A 435 19.10 -36.52 -19.23
N VAL A 436 19.42 -35.22 -19.29
CA VAL A 436 20.19 -34.50 -18.25
C VAL A 436 19.25 -34.02 -17.14
N GLU A 437 19.44 -34.56 -15.93
CA GLU A 437 18.65 -34.20 -14.74
C GLU A 437 19.54 -33.58 -13.65
N PHE A 438 19.29 -32.32 -13.33
CA PHE A 438 19.94 -31.62 -12.22
C PHE A 438 19.35 -32.05 -10.88
N LYS A 439 20.25 -32.32 -9.92
CA LYS A 439 19.91 -32.67 -8.54
C LYS A 439 20.57 -31.68 -7.60
N ARG A 440 19.88 -31.35 -6.49
CA ARG A 440 20.43 -30.44 -5.48
C ARG A 440 21.74 -31.00 -4.93
N LYS A 441 22.82 -30.22 -5.06
CA LYS A 441 24.13 -30.49 -4.47
C LYS A 441 23.94 -30.83 -2.99
N ARG A 442 24.31 -32.05 -2.59
CA ARG A 442 24.23 -32.46 -1.18
C ARG A 442 25.29 -31.69 -0.40
N VAL A 443 24.87 -30.87 0.54
CA VAL A 443 25.79 -30.29 1.53
C VAL A 443 26.13 -31.41 2.50
N GLU A 444 27.36 -31.91 2.45
CA GLU A 444 27.84 -32.88 3.43
C GLU A 444 27.89 -32.21 4.82
N PRO A 445 27.43 -32.89 5.89
CA PRO A 445 27.51 -32.33 7.22
C PRO A 445 28.97 -32.14 7.62
N LEU A 446 29.33 -30.93 8.05
CA LEU A 446 30.68 -30.64 8.53
C LEU A 446 31.11 -31.69 9.58
N PRO A 447 32.33 -32.26 9.47
CA PRO A 447 32.72 -33.44 10.24
C PRO A 447 32.57 -33.18 11.74
N HIS A 448 31.70 -33.96 12.38
CA HIS A 448 31.38 -33.81 13.79
C HIS A 448 32.63 -34.03 14.66
N LYS A 449 33.10 -32.94 15.28
CA LYS A 449 34.20 -32.96 16.25
C LYS A 449 33.81 -33.73 17.52
N ARG A 450 33.85 -35.06 17.47
CA ARG A 450 33.96 -35.89 18.68
C ARG A 450 35.26 -35.54 19.39
N ARG A 451 35.17 -35.13 20.66
CA ARG A 451 36.34 -34.96 21.54
C ARG A 451 36.88 -36.34 21.91
N ILE A 452 37.69 -36.92 21.01
CA ILE A 452 38.48 -38.11 21.33
C ILE A 452 39.72 -37.62 22.08
N GLU A 453 39.72 -37.83 23.38
CA GLU A 453 40.75 -37.37 24.30
C GLU A 453 41.96 -38.31 24.28
N ARG A 454 42.81 -38.20 23.24
CA ARG A 454 44.05 -38.98 23.12
C ARG A 454 45.25 -38.11 22.77
N MET A 455 46.19 -38.06 23.72
CA MET A 455 47.63 -37.81 23.59
C MET A 455 48.09 -36.75 22.58
N ARG A 456 48.40 -35.54 23.09
CA ARG A 456 49.43 -34.69 22.47
C ARG A 456 50.81 -35.21 22.89
N THR A 457 51.49 -35.94 22.02
CA THR A 457 52.95 -36.07 22.09
C THR A 457 53.58 -34.86 21.39
N LEU A 458 54.54 -34.22 22.05
CA LEU A 458 55.22 -33.04 21.53
C LEU A 458 56.36 -33.47 20.59
N SER A 459 56.26 -33.08 19.31
CA SER A 459 57.44 -33.07 18.42
C SER A 459 58.26 -31.80 18.71
N PRO A 460 59.60 -31.86 18.71
CA PRO A 460 60.44 -30.69 19.01
C PRO A 460 60.27 -29.61 17.94
N GLN A 461 60.06 -28.36 18.39
CA GLN A 461 59.93 -27.20 17.51
C GLN A 461 61.31 -26.70 17.09
N ILE A 462 61.56 -26.60 15.79
CA ILE A 462 62.67 -25.81 15.24
C ILE A 462 62.37 -24.32 15.59
N PRO A 463 63.36 -23.51 16.03
CA PRO A 463 63.12 -22.12 16.40
C PRO A 463 62.58 -21.31 15.22
N PHE A 464 61.29 -20.94 15.30
CA PHE A 464 60.59 -20.20 14.27
C PHE A 464 60.99 -18.72 14.29
N VAL A 465 61.85 -18.33 13.35
CA VAL A 465 62.14 -16.90 13.08
C VAL A 465 60.98 -16.32 12.28
N PRO A 466 60.26 -15.30 12.77
CA PRO A 466 59.14 -14.69 12.03
C PRO A 466 59.66 -13.94 10.80
N SER A 467 59.00 -14.14 9.66
CA SER A 467 59.35 -13.44 8.42
C SER A 467 58.99 -11.96 8.49
N CYS A 468 59.64 -11.11 7.69
CA CYS A 468 59.39 -9.67 7.69
C CYS A 468 57.90 -9.29 7.52
N PRO A 469 57.09 -9.95 6.66
CA PRO A 469 55.64 -9.70 6.60
C PRO A 469 54.89 -10.05 7.90
N GLN A 470 55.32 -11.07 8.63
CA GLN A 470 54.72 -11.46 9.91
C GLN A 470 55.08 -10.47 11.03
N ALA A 471 56.32 -9.98 11.05
CA ALA A 471 56.76 -8.92 11.95
C ALA A 471 56.01 -7.59 11.67
N ALA A 472 55.87 -7.21 10.39
CA ALA A 472 55.10 -6.03 9.98
C ALA A 472 53.62 -6.15 10.38
N LEU A 473 52.98 -7.31 10.14
CA LEU A 473 51.61 -7.57 10.55
C LEU A 473 51.43 -7.49 12.08
N ALA A 474 52.38 -8.00 12.86
CA ALA A 474 52.34 -7.90 14.31
C ALA A 474 52.43 -6.45 14.80
N LEU A 475 53.30 -5.62 14.19
CA LEU A 475 53.40 -4.19 14.49
C LEU A 475 52.11 -3.44 14.14
N VAL A 476 51.52 -3.70 12.98
CA VAL A 476 50.22 -3.10 12.57
C VAL A 476 49.12 -3.46 13.55
N ILE A 477 49.01 -4.73 13.96
CA ILE A 477 48.00 -5.19 14.94
C ILE A 477 48.19 -4.53 16.31
N ILE A 478 49.42 -4.24 16.73
CA ILE A 478 49.70 -3.52 17.98
C ILE A 478 49.29 -2.04 17.86
N GLN A 479 49.51 -1.41 16.70
CA GLN A 479 49.19 0.00 16.45
C GLN A 479 47.69 0.26 16.20
N SER A 480 46.96 -0.66 15.56
CA SER A 480 45.54 -0.49 15.23
C SER A 480 44.57 -0.86 16.37
N LYS A 481 45.10 -1.34 17.49
CA LYS A 481 44.36 -1.91 18.63
C LYS A 481 43.81 -0.80 19.54
N PRO A 482 42.50 -0.81 19.90
CA PRO A 482 41.94 0.15 20.85
C PRO A 482 42.65 0.13 22.22
N PRO A 483 42.74 1.28 22.92
CA PRO A 483 43.47 1.36 24.18
C PRO A 483 42.85 0.47 25.28
N THR A 484 41.53 0.29 25.28
CA THR A 484 40.74 -0.44 26.30
C THR A 484 40.74 -1.96 26.16
N THR A 485 41.03 -2.52 24.97
CA THR A 485 41.07 -3.98 24.72
C THR A 485 42.40 -4.58 25.21
N SER A 486 42.53 -5.92 25.31
CA SER A 486 43.87 -6.55 25.33
C SER A 486 44.35 -6.89 23.91
N VAL A 487 45.66 -7.05 23.70
CA VAL A 487 46.22 -7.47 22.39
C VAL A 487 45.71 -8.87 22.00
N ARG A 488 45.57 -9.77 22.98
CA ARG A 488 45.05 -11.13 22.78
C ARG A 488 43.60 -11.10 22.29
N ASP A 489 42.77 -10.29 22.91
CA ASP A 489 41.34 -10.27 22.61
C ASP A 489 41.09 -9.56 21.28
N TYR A 490 41.80 -8.47 20.97
CA TYR A 490 41.76 -7.83 19.67
C TYR A 490 42.18 -8.79 18.52
N ILE A 491 43.19 -9.64 18.74
CA ILE A 491 43.55 -10.70 17.78
C ILE A 491 42.44 -11.75 17.64
N LEU A 492 41.70 -12.07 18.71
CA LEU A 492 40.55 -12.99 18.64
C LEU A 492 39.36 -12.36 17.90
N GLU A 493 39.10 -11.06 18.08
CA GLU A 493 38.07 -10.33 17.34
C GLU A 493 38.39 -10.24 15.85
N LEU A 494 39.63 -9.90 15.49
CA LEU A 494 40.07 -9.91 14.09
C LEU A 494 39.94 -11.30 13.46
N ARG A 495 40.30 -12.36 14.20
CA ARG A 495 40.13 -13.75 13.76
C ARG A 495 38.66 -14.17 13.62
N ALA A 496 37.75 -13.61 14.40
CA ALA A 496 36.31 -13.90 14.28
C ALA A 496 35.71 -13.38 12.95
N GLN A 497 36.36 -12.41 12.30
CA GLN A 497 35.98 -11.89 10.98
C GLN A 497 36.71 -12.60 9.82
N VAL A 498 37.60 -13.56 10.10
CA VAL A 498 38.26 -14.39 9.09
C VAL A 498 37.36 -15.59 8.78
N ARG A 499 36.76 -15.61 7.59
CA ARG A 499 35.87 -16.69 7.15
C ARG A 499 36.62 -17.72 6.30
N HIS A 500 36.16 -18.97 6.38
CA HIS A 500 36.54 -20.03 5.44
C HIS A 500 35.78 -19.87 4.12
N GLY A 501 36.49 -19.92 2.99
CA GLY A 501 35.93 -19.77 1.65
C GLY A 501 36.87 -19.04 0.69
N GLN A 502 36.45 -18.87 -0.56
CA GLN A 502 37.10 -17.96 -1.51
C GLN A 502 36.66 -16.52 -1.24
N ASN A 503 37.57 -15.56 -1.43
CA ASN A 503 37.26 -14.15 -1.35
C ASN A 503 36.42 -13.73 -2.58
N PRO A 504 35.24 -13.12 -2.43
CA PRO A 504 34.41 -12.71 -3.57
C PRO A 504 35.06 -11.65 -4.49
N THR A 505 36.16 -11.02 -4.06
CA THR A 505 36.94 -10.06 -4.87
C THR A 505 38.13 -10.70 -5.59
N TYR A 506 38.64 -11.84 -5.11
CA TYR A 506 39.84 -12.52 -5.65
C TYR A 506 39.64 -14.04 -5.63
N ALA A 507 39.29 -14.61 -6.78
CA ALA A 507 38.77 -15.97 -6.89
C ALA A 507 39.80 -17.11 -6.78
N GLN A 508 41.11 -16.83 -6.61
CA GLN A 508 42.16 -17.86 -6.73
C GLN A 508 42.66 -18.44 -5.40
N ASP A 509 42.60 -17.72 -4.28
CA ASP A 509 43.07 -18.24 -2.98
C ASP A 509 41.97 -18.95 -2.20
N SER A 510 42.04 -20.29 -2.18
CA SER A 510 41.16 -21.15 -1.38
C SER A 510 41.79 -21.48 -0.02
N GLY A 511 41.47 -20.69 0.99
CA GLY A 511 41.88 -20.94 2.37
C GLY A 511 41.01 -20.20 3.39
N HIS A 512 41.34 -18.94 3.62
CA HIS A 512 40.59 -18.04 4.49
C HIS A 512 40.65 -16.61 3.93
N TYR A 513 39.59 -15.82 4.11
CA TYR A 513 39.60 -14.40 3.78
C TYR A 513 39.04 -13.56 4.94
N LEU A 514 39.51 -12.31 5.06
CA LEU A 514 38.95 -11.35 6.00
C LEU A 514 37.66 -10.75 5.43
N ASP A 515 36.54 -10.97 6.10
CA ASP A 515 35.25 -10.39 5.72
C ASP A 515 35.22 -8.90 6.12
N LEU A 516 35.84 -8.06 5.28
CA LEU A 516 35.90 -6.61 5.47
C LEU A 516 34.50 -5.98 5.58
N VAL A 517 33.48 -6.55 4.93
CA VAL A 517 32.11 -6.02 4.97
C VAL A 517 31.48 -6.31 6.32
N ALA A 518 31.57 -7.54 6.84
CA ALA A 518 31.09 -7.85 8.18
C ALA A 518 31.90 -7.13 9.27
N TYR A 519 33.22 -6.99 9.11
CA TYR A 519 34.06 -6.19 10.01
C TYR A 519 33.56 -4.74 10.10
N TRP A 520 33.41 -4.04 8.97
CA TRP A 520 32.96 -2.65 8.99
C TRP A 520 31.49 -2.48 9.43
N GLN A 521 30.60 -3.44 9.14
CA GLN A 521 29.26 -3.47 9.70
C GLN A 521 29.27 -3.63 11.23
N GLU A 522 30.12 -4.51 11.76
CA GLU A 522 30.29 -4.73 13.20
C GLU A 522 30.92 -3.51 13.90
N GLN A 523 31.95 -2.88 13.31
CA GLN A 523 32.53 -1.65 13.87
C GLN A 523 31.54 -0.49 13.83
N TYR A 524 30.78 -0.31 12.74
CA TYR A 524 29.71 0.70 12.68
C TYR A 524 28.61 0.44 13.72
N ARG A 525 28.23 -0.83 13.92
CA ARG A 525 27.26 -1.23 14.95
C ARG A 525 27.77 -0.94 16.36
N ARG A 526 29.06 -1.22 16.65
CA ARG A 526 29.70 -0.89 17.93
C ARG A 526 29.72 0.61 18.18
N ALA A 527 30.28 1.39 17.26
CA ALA A 527 30.36 2.84 17.38
C ALA A 527 28.97 3.49 17.49
N ARG A 528 27.95 2.95 16.82
CA ARG A 528 26.57 3.39 16.98
C ARG A 528 26.00 3.07 18.35
N ASN A 529 26.18 1.83 18.84
CA ASN A 529 25.75 1.44 20.18
C ASN A 529 26.41 2.32 21.25
N GLU A 530 27.72 2.59 21.13
CA GLU A 530 28.47 3.49 22.00
C GLU A 530 27.96 4.94 21.94
N CYS A 531 27.66 5.46 20.75
CA CYS A 531 27.01 6.77 20.59
C CYS A 531 25.63 6.84 21.25
N ASP A 532 24.82 5.78 21.14
CA ASP A 532 23.48 5.73 21.74
C ASP A 532 23.54 5.50 23.27
N GLU A 533 24.54 4.79 23.79
CA GLU A 533 24.86 4.68 25.22
C GLU A 533 25.35 6.02 25.81
N LEU A 534 26.31 6.69 25.16
CA LEU A 534 26.80 8.01 25.56
C LEU A 534 25.69 9.07 25.53
N ARG A 535 24.73 8.97 24.59
CA ARG A 535 23.51 9.79 24.59
C ARG A 535 22.62 9.50 25.79
N SER A 536 22.40 8.22 26.13
CA SER A 536 21.64 7.84 27.33
C SER A 536 22.28 8.38 28.61
N ILE A 537 23.61 8.26 28.73
CA ILE A 537 24.40 8.81 29.85
C ILE A 537 24.27 10.34 29.88
N ASN A 538 24.44 11.03 28.76
CA ASN A 538 24.35 12.49 28.73
C ASN A 538 22.94 12.99 29.09
N VAL A 539 21.87 12.34 28.62
CA VAL A 539 20.48 12.69 29.01
C VAL A 539 20.24 12.45 30.50
N LYS A 540 20.83 11.40 31.10
CA LYS A 540 20.77 11.16 32.56
C LYS A 540 21.55 12.22 33.36
N LEU A 541 22.72 12.65 32.87
CA LEU A 541 23.49 13.75 33.46
C LEU A 541 22.79 15.10 33.31
N GLU A 542 22.18 15.40 32.16
CA GLU A 542 21.36 16.58 31.94
C GLU A 542 20.15 16.61 32.89
N ARG A 543 19.42 15.50 33.05
CA ARG A 543 18.36 15.36 34.07
C ARG A 543 18.87 15.64 35.47
N SER A 544 19.98 15.00 35.88
CA SER A 544 20.57 15.18 37.21
C SER A 544 21.01 16.63 37.46
N ASN A 545 21.67 17.26 36.48
CA ASN A 545 22.07 18.66 36.56
C ASN A 545 20.87 19.62 36.66
N HIS A 546 19.75 19.35 35.97
CA HIS A 546 18.53 20.14 36.13
C HIS A 546 17.92 19.97 37.52
N SER A 547 17.86 18.74 38.06
CA SER A 547 17.36 18.43 39.42
C SER A 547 18.21 19.07 40.53
N LEU A 548 19.54 19.11 40.34
CA LEU A 548 20.46 19.82 41.24
C LEU A 548 20.31 21.35 41.10
N SER A 549 20.07 21.86 39.89
CA SER A 549 19.91 23.29 39.63
C SER A 549 18.57 23.84 40.15
N SER A 550 17.49 23.06 40.12
CA SER A 550 16.21 23.46 40.74
C SER A 550 16.35 23.55 42.26
N ARG A 551 16.91 22.52 42.91
CA ARG A 551 17.17 22.51 44.37
C ARG A 551 18.15 23.60 44.80
N ALA A 552 19.13 23.94 43.98
CA ALA A 552 20.00 25.11 44.19
C ALA A 552 19.24 26.45 44.05
N SER A 553 18.28 26.53 43.14
CA SER A 553 17.44 27.72 42.97
C SER A 553 16.47 27.93 44.14
N GLU A 554 15.89 26.85 44.67
CA GLU A 554 15.03 26.88 45.87
C GLU A 554 15.81 27.36 47.11
N THR A 555 17.03 26.85 47.32
CA THR A 555 17.86 27.24 48.47
C THR A 555 18.43 28.66 48.41
N ILE A 556 18.43 29.31 47.23
CA ILE A 556 18.75 30.74 47.09
C ILE A 556 17.54 31.64 47.39
N SER A 557 16.30 31.11 47.34
CA SER A 557 15.08 31.90 47.57
C SER A 557 14.75 32.15 49.05
N ASP A 558 15.38 31.42 49.97
CA ASP A 558 15.08 31.45 51.42
C ASP A 558 16.15 32.27 52.20
N GLY A 559 16.81 33.20 51.51
CA GLY A 559 18.14 33.73 51.85
C GLY A 559 18.26 35.24 52.08
N ASP A 560 17.21 35.95 52.49
CA ASP A 560 17.36 37.31 53.04
C ASP A 560 16.34 37.63 54.18
N THR A 561 16.83 38.42 55.13
CA THR A 561 16.25 39.08 56.32
C THR A 561 14.72 39.16 56.53
N THR A 562 14.14 39.16 57.76
CA THR A 562 14.69 39.18 59.14
C THR A 562 13.68 38.73 60.22
N VAL A 563 14.21 38.18 61.34
CA VAL A 563 13.76 38.31 62.75
C VAL A 563 12.25 38.28 63.09
N ARG A 564 11.78 37.21 63.77
CA ARG A 564 11.12 37.35 65.09
C ARG A 564 11.00 36.07 65.94
N THR A 565 11.04 36.31 67.26
CA THR A 565 11.06 35.40 68.41
C THR A 565 9.97 34.32 68.51
N SER A 566 10.32 33.19 69.11
CA SER A 566 9.48 32.03 69.46
C SER A 566 8.35 32.26 70.49
N LYS A 567 7.20 31.56 70.36
CA LYS A 567 6.47 30.93 71.50
C LYS A 567 5.35 29.92 71.10
N ARG A 568 5.27 28.85 71.90
CA ARG A 568 4.26 27.78 72.13
C ARG A 568 2.89 27.73 71.37
N LYS A 569 2.58 26.54 70.82
CA LYS A 569 1.46 25.58 71.12
C LYS A 569 0.36 26.01 72.15
N PRO A 570 -0.87 25.43 72.11
CA PRO A 570 -1.67 24.94 70.96
C PRO A 570 -3.14 25.51 70.92
N PRO A 571 -4.29 24.79 71.03
CA PRO A 571 -5.35 24.87 70.01
C PRO A 571 -6.79 25.16 70.56
N THR A 572 -7.82 24.79 69.76
CA THR A 572 -9.28 24.83 69.99
C THR A 572 -9.99 26.15 69.66
N GLY A 573 -11.30 26.09 69.37
CA GLY A 573 -12.15 27.20 68.95
C GLY A 573 -13.07 26.84 67.77
N SER A 574 -14.26 26.31 68.06
CA SER A 574 -15.27 25.94 67.06
C SER A 574 -16.35 27.01 66.87
N SER A 575 -17.10 26.91 65.77
CA SER A 575 -18.50 27.35 65.57
C SER A 575 -18.78 28.59 64.71
N SER A 576 -19.54 28.32 63.64
CA SER A 576 -20.77 29.04 63.21
C SER A 576 -20.81 29.78 61.86
N ARG A 577 -21.93 29.48 61.16
CA ARG A 577 -22.71 30.25 60.16
C ARG A 577 -22.00 31.21 59.18
N ALA A 578 -21.98 30.71 57.94
CA ALA A 578 -21.83 31.44 56.68
C ALA A 578 -22.65 32.74 56.53
N GLN A 579 -22.11 33.67 55.71
CA GLN A 579 -22.86 34.17 54.54
C GLN A 579 -21.98 34.73 53.41
N LYS A 580 -22.65 35.15 52.33
CA LYS A 580 -22.23 35.40 50.94
C LYS A 580 -21.03 36.35 50.69
N ARG A 581 -20.09 35.84 49.86
CA ARG A 581 -19.72 36.38 48.52
C ARG A 581 -19.02 37.76 48.43
N SER A 582 -17.69 37.72 48.35
CA SER A 582 -16.92 38.48 47.35
C SER A 582 -15.79 37.62 46.78
N ARG A 583 -15.27 37.94 45.59
CA ARG A 583 -14.21 37.18 44.90
C ARG A 583 -13.08 38.16 44.52
N PRO A 584 -11.91 38.15 45.19
CA PRO A 584 -10.72 38.76 44.63
C PRO A 584 -10.19 37.85 43.49
N THR A 585 -9.88 38.44 42.34
CA THR A 585 -9.39 37.69 41.18
C THR A 585 -7.87 37.57 41.25
N GLN A 586 -7.36 36.49 41.84
CA GLN A 586 -5.93 36.19 41.76
C GLN A 586 -5.56 35.71 40.35
N GLN A 587 -4.83 36.55 39.61
CA GLN A 587 -4.04 36.12 38.47
C GLN A 587 -2.81 35.35 38.99
N ARG A 588 -2.93 34.02 39.13
CA ARG A 588 -1.77 33.14 39.35
C ARG A 588 -0.80 33.29 38.17
N SER A 589 0.50 33.36 38.43
CA SER A 589 1.45 33.73 37.39
C SER A 589 1.66 32.59 36.38
N THR A 590 2.13 32.92 35.18
CA THR A 590 2.54 31.90 34.20
C THR A 590 3.81 31.17 34.60
N ARG A 591 4.53 31.63 35.63
CA ARG A 591 5.80 31.02 36.09
C ARG A 591 5.53 29.82 37.02
N ASP A 592 4.55 29.94 37.91
CA ASP A 592 4.18 28.89 38.88
C ASP A 592 3.74 27.59 38.18
N ALA A 593 2.87 27.73 37.17
CA ALA A 593 2.33 26.61 36.39
C ALA A 593 3.37 25.90 35.49
N LEU A 594 4.56 26.50 35.30
CA LEU A 594 5.69 25.87 34.59
C LEU A 594 6.62 25.10 35.52
N SER A 595 6.58 25.35 36.83
CA SER A 595 7.25 24.52 37.84
C SER A 595 6.41 23.28 38.17
N GLU A 596 5.11 23.49 38.49
CA GLU A 596 4.16 22.39 38.77
C GLU A 596 4.10 21.32 37.66
N ALA A 597 4.46 21.66 36.41
CA ALA A 597 4.52 20.73 35.29
C ALA A 597 5.87 20.00 35.16
N GLN A 598 6.97 20.57 35.65
CA GLN A 598 8.32 19.98 35.61
C GLN A 598 8.47 18.89 36.66
N ASP A 599 8.07 19.17 37.90
CA ASP A 599 8.18 18.24 39.05
C ASP A 599 7.33 16.97 38.80
N VAL A 600 6.21 17.14 38.09
CA VAL A 600 5.26 16.12 37.66
C VAL A 600 5.77 15.29 36.46
N ILE A 601 6.83 15.72 35.78
CA ILE A 601 7.56 14.94 34.75
C ILE A 601 8.77 14.23 35.38
N GLU A 602 9.45 14.85 36.34
CA GLU A 602 10.59 14.25 37.04
C GLU A 602 10.16 13.05 37.89
N SER A 603 9.03 13.17 38.60
CA SER A 603 8.44 12.05 39.35
C SER A 603 7.85 10.92 38.48
N ASP A 604 7.50 11.20 37.22
CA ASP A 604 7.13 10.16 36.24
C ASP A 604 8.35 9.39 35.73
N ALA A 605 9.49 10.06 35.63
CA ALA A 605 10.71 9.53 35.05
C ALA A 605 11.26 8.34 35.87
N ASP A 606 11.29 8.45 37.19
CA ASP A 606 11.76 7.36 38.07
C ASP A 606 10.85 6.12 37.99
N PHE A 607 9.53 6.32 37.85
CA PHE A 607 8.58 5.22 37.65
C PHE A 607 8.77 4.55 36.29
N LEU A 608 8.95 5.33 35.22
CA LEU A 608 9.20 4.81 33.88
C LEU A 608 10.55 4.08 33.81
N ASP A 609 11.60 4.62 34.42
CA ASP A 609 12.92 4.00 34.43
C ASP A 609 12.87 2.62 35.13
N GLY A 610 12.00 2.47 36.13
CA GLY A 610 11.66 1.18 36.77
C GLY A 610 10.91 0.15 35.91
N LEU A 611 10.39 0.55 34.73
CA LEU A 611 9.77 -0.38 33.75
C LEU A 611 10.79 -0.96 32.74
N GLY A 612 12.08 -0.63 32.84
CA GLY A 612 13.16 -1.19 32.02
C GLY A 612 13.47 -0.41 30.74
N GLU A 613 13.99 -1.09 29.71
CA GLU A 613 14.53 -0.46 28.48
C GLU A 613 13.50 0.41 27.75
N GLU A 614 12.26 -0.06 27.62
CA GLU A 614 11.19 0.71 26.96
C GLU A 614 10.71 1.89 27.80
N GLY A 615 10.80 1.77 29.13
CA GLY A 615 10.46 2.84 30.06
C GLY A 615 11.52 3.95 30.06
N THR A 616 12.79 3.59 30.30
CA THR A 616 13.95 4.51 30.17
C THR A 616 14.01 5.19 28.81
N THR A 617 13.76 4.46 27.72
CA THR A 617 13.65 5.01 26.36
C THR A 617 12.53 6.05 26.24
N LEU A 618 11.37 5.82 26.87
CA LEU A 618 10.26 6.77 26.89
C LEU A 618 10.64 8.02 27.70
N THR A 619 11.29 7.86 28.85
CA THR A 619 11.81 8.94 29.70
C THR A 619 12.78 9.86 28.94
N GLU A 620 13.79 9.29 28.29
CA GLU A 620 14.77 10.05 27.49
C GLU A 620 14.07 10.88 26.41
N ALA A 621 13.20 10.26 25.62
CA ALA A 621 12.55 10.91 24.50
C ALA A 621 11.57 12.01 24.95
N LEU A 622 10.88 11.81 26.08
CA LEU A 622 10.03 12.82 26.72
C LEU A 622 10.84 14.02 27.22
N PHE A 623 11.97 13.79 27.90
CA PHE A 623 12.86 14.85 28.38
C PHE A 623 13.45 15.66 27.21
N THR A 624 14.01 15.00 26.20
CA THR A 624 14.53 15.66 24.99
C THR A 624 13.44 16.45 24.26
N THR A 625 12.24 15.88 24.11
CA THR A 625 11.09 16.58 23.51
C THR A 625 10.69 17.80 24.35
N HIS A 626 10.68 17.72 25.68
CA HIS A 626 10.34 18.86 26.53
C HIS A 626 11.35 20.00 26.38
N ASN A 627 12.65 19.70 26.35
CA ASN A 627 13.70 20.70 26.17
C ASN A 627 13.61 21.39 24.79
N LEU A 628 13.41 20.62 23.71
CA LEU A 628 13.15 21.17 22.37
C LEU A 628 11.83 21.98 22.32
N CYS A 629 10.79 21.54 23.04
CA CYS A 629 9.54 22.28 23.18
C CYS A 629 9.70 23.61 23.96
N ARG A 630 10.72 23.75 24.82
CA ARG A 630 11.03 25.02 25.52
C ARG A 630 12.01 25.92 24.74
N ALA A 631 12.86 25.38 23.86
CA ALA A 631 13.80 26.16 23.06
C ALA A 631 13.12 27.20 22.15
N ALA A 632 13.66 28.43 22.06
CA ALA A 632 13.08 29.52 21.27
C ALA A 632 13.07 29.26 19.75
N LYS A 633 14.02 28.44 19.26
CA LYS A 633 14.03 27.86 17.92
C LYS A 633 14.32 26.36 18.06
N PRO A 634 13.31 25.47 17.98
CA PRO A 634 13.54 24.03 18.06
C PRO A 634 14.23 23.52 16.77
N ASP A 635 15.09 22.53 16.91
CA ASP A 635 15.40 21.61 15.81
C ASP A 635 14.13 20.81 15.49
N THR A 636 13.52 21.06 14.34
CA THR A 636 12.26 20.45 13.91
C THR A 636 12.43 18.99 13.48
N GLU A 637 13.61 18.57 13.02
CA GLU A 637 13.85 17.19 12.62
C GLU A 637 14.10 16.31 13.84
N ASN A 638 14.92 16.76 14.78
CA ASN A 638 15.17 16.09 16.05
C ASN A 638 13.91 16.07 16.94
N LEU A 639 13.10 17.14 16.93
CA LEU A 639 11.78 17.15 17.58
C LEU A 639 10.85 16.11 16.96
N CYS A 640 10.77 16.04 15.62
CA CYS A 640 9.96 15.03 14.93
C CYS A 640 10.44 13.60 15.24
N LEU A 641 11.76 13.37 15.28
CA LEU A 641 12.37 12.08 15.60
C LEU A 641 11.99 11.60 17.01
N ASN A 642 12.10 12.49 18.00
CA ASN A 642 11.73 12.14 19.39
C ASN A 642 10.21 11.96 19.56
N LEU A 643 9.37 12.77 18.89
CA LEU A 643 7.92 12.55 18.88
C LEU A 643 7.52 11.19 18.29
N VAL A 644 8.24 10.71 17.27
CA VAL A 644 8.08 9.35 16.72
C VAL A 644 8.60 8.30 17.71
N ARG A 645 9.75 8.51 18.37
CA ARG A 645 10.30 7.62 19.42
C ARG A 645 9.31 7.44 20.58
N ILE A 646 8.78 8.53 21.14
CA ILE A 646 7.74 8.51 22.18
C ILE A 646 6.50 7.75 21.67
N SER A 647 5.99 8.08 20.48
CA SER A 647 4.77 7.46 19.92
C SER A 647 4.90 5.94 19.82
N SER A 648 6.01 5.45 19.24
CA SER A 648 6.21 4.01 19.03
C SER A 648 6.39 3.25 20.35
N VAL A 649 7.14 3.82 21.29
CA VAL A 649 7.50 3.19 22.57
C VAL A 649 6.34 3.23 23.57
N LEU A 650 5.54 4.30 23.58
CA LEU A 650 4.29 4.39 24.37
C LEU A 650 3.35 3.21 24.10
N GLY A 651 3.25 2.74 22.85
CA GLY A 651 2.45 1.57 22.48
C GLY A 651 2.95 0.26 23.09
N LYS A 652 4.28 0.15 23.30
CA LYS A 652 4.90 -0.99 24.00
C LYS A 652 4.73 -0.88 25.51
N VAL A 653 4.90 0.31 26.10
CA VAL A 653 4.70 0.55 27.53
C VAL A 653 3.25 0.25 27.95
N VAL A 654 2.26 0.68 27.15
CA VAL A 654 0.84 0.31 27.38
C VAL A 654 0.63 -1.22 27.34
N ARG A 655 1.35 -1.96 26.47
CA ARG A 655 1.31 -3.43 26.46
C ARG A 655 1.96 -4.04 27.71
N LEU A 656 3.13 -3.56 28.11
CA LEU A 656 3.86 -4.04 29.28
C LEU A 656 3.04 -3.85 30.57
N VAL A 657 2.46 -2.65 30.75
CA VAL A 657 1.60 -2.29 31.88
C VAL A 657 0.34 -3.17 31.93
N ALA A 658 -0.31 -3.41 30.78
CA ALA A 658 -1.50 -4.26 30.69
C ALA A 658 -1.20 -5.75 30.94
N HIS A 659 -0.03 -6.24 30.54
CA HIS A 659 0.39 -7.61 30.80
C HIS A 659 0.78 -7.83 32.27
N ASN A 660 1.48 -6.86 32.88
CA ASN A 660 1.91 -6.89 34.27
C ASN A 660 0.83 -6.43 35.27
N HIS A 661 -0.45 -6.40 34.86
CA HIS A 661 -1.57 -5.86 35.63
C HIS A 661 -1.68 -6.46 37.03
N GLU A 662 -1.55 -7.78 37.20
CA GLU A 662 -1.62 -8.42 38.52
C GLU A 662 -0.56 -7.92 39.50
N HIS A 663 0.65 -7.61 39.01
CA HIS A 663 1.74 -7.11 39.84
C HIS A 663 1.49 -5.65 40.22
N LEU A 664 1.23 -4.81 39.20
CA LEU A 664 1.04 -3.37 39.32
C LEU A 664 -0.26 -2.97 40.07
N SER A 665 -1.24 -3.87 40.17
CA SER A 665 -2.46 -3.67 40.98
C SER A 665 -2.41 -4.33 42.38
N ARG A 666 -1.30 -5.02 42.73
CA ARG A 666 -1.04 -5.51 44.10
C ARG A 666 -0.24 -4.51 44.92
N HIS A 667 0.71 -3.80 44.33
CA HIS A 667 1.36 -2.65 44.98
C HIS A 667 0.37 -1.47 45.15
N GLY A 668 0.57 -0.67 46.21
CA GLY A 668 -0.23 0.52 46.55
C GLY A 668 -1.43 0.30 47.50
N ARG A 669 -1.91 -0.93 47.71
CA ARG A 669 -3.07 -1.19 48.61
C ARG A 669 -2.72 -1.01 50.10
N ARG A 670 -3.39 -0.05 50.77
CA ARG A 670 -3.46 0.04 52.25
C ARG A 670 -4.81 -0.30 52.87
N THR A 671 -5.92 -0.31 52.10
CA THR A 671 -7.24 -0.75 52.57
C THR A 671 -8.05 -1.40 51.42
N PRO A 672 -8.92 -2.39 51.70
CA PRO A 672 -9.78 -3.01 50.69
C PRO A 672 -11.16 -2.33 50.63
N GLY A 673 -11.48 -1.68 49.51
CA GLY A 673 -12.81 -1.14 49.22
C GLY A 673 -12.99 -0.92 47.72
N ALA A 674 -14.23 -1.03 47.21
CA ALA A 674 -14.53 -0.81 45.80
C ALA A 674 -14.71 0.70 45.52
N ALA A 675 -13.81 1.28 44.72
CA ALA A 675 -13.82 2.68 44.34
C ALA A 675 -13.61 2.87 42.82
N SER A 676 -13.80 4.10 42.33
CA SER A 676 -13.57 4.43 40.92
C SER A 676 -12.08 4.58 40.59
N LEU A 677 -11.75 4.59 39.29
CA LEU A 677 -10.37 4.71 38.79
C LEU A 677 -9.62 5.93 39.37
N ASP A 678 -10.34 7.04 39.61
CA ASP A 678 -9.84 8.29 40.22
C ASP A 678 -9.37 8.15 41.69
N GLN A 679 -9.66 7.03 42.36
CA GLN A 679 -9.31 6.79 43.77
C GLN A 679 -8.33 5.62 43.96
N ASP A 680 -8.07 4.83 42.92
CA ASP A 680 -7.21 3.66 42.99
C ASP A 680 -5.72 4.05 42.91
N LYS A 681 -5.05 4.08 44.07
CA LYS A 681 -3.62 4.40 44.21
C LYS A 681 -2.72 3.19 43.90
N THR A 682 -3.01 2.46 42.83
CA THR A 682 -2.16 1.36 42.34
C THR A 682 -1.12 1.89 41.36
N ASP A 683 0.03 1.23 41.32
CA ASP A 683 1.09 1.52 40.34
C ASP A 683 0.56 1.36 38.90
N PHE A 684 -0.43 0.49 38.70
CA PHE A 684 -1.16 0.35 37.44
C PHE A 684 -1.93 1.63 37.05
N SER A 685 -2.63 2.27 37.98
CA SER A 685 -3.34 3.54 37.75
C SER A 685 -2.36 4.70 37.49
N THR A 686 -1.24 4.73 38.24
CA THR A 686 -0.12 5.64 38.00
C THR A 686 0.44 5.48 36.59
N ALA A 687 0.75 4.25 36.15
CA ALA A 687 1.28 3.96 34.82
C ALA A 687 0.35 4.43 33.69
N LEU A 688 -0.97 4.23 33.81
CA LEU A 688 -1.93 4.73 32.82
C LEU A 688 -1.99 6.27 32.82
N SER A 689 -1.84 6.91 33.98
CA SER A 689 -1.78 8.37 34.13
C SER A 689 -0.49 8.98 33.56
N ILE A 690 0.62 8.24 33.60
CA ILE A 690 1.87 8.58 32.89
C ILE A 690 1.65 8.44 31.37
N CYS A 691 1.07 7.33 30.91
CA CYS A 691 0.76 7.13 29.49
C CYS A 691 -0.14 8.24 28.91
N ALA A 692 -1.11 8.73 29.70
CA ALA A 692 -1.95 9.87 29.34
C ALA A 692 -1.14 11.19 29.19
N ARG A 693 -0.21 11.47 30.09
CA ARG A 693 0.67 12.65 30.04
C ARG A 693 1.70 12.55 28.92
N ALA A 694 2.29 11.38 28.69
CA ALA A 694 3.16 11.13 27.54
C ALA A 694 2.44 11.41 26.21
N PHE A 695 1.19 10.96 26.06
CA PHE A 695 0.38 11.27 24.89
C PHE A 695 0.10 12.77 24.74
N MET A 696 -0.25 13.47 25.82
CA MET A 696 -0.40 14.94 25.82
C MET A 696 0.89 15.66 25.40
N SER A 697 2.07 15.17 25.83
CA SER A 697 3.35 15.73 25.40
C SER A 697 3.60 15.55 23.89
N ILE A 698 3.15 14.44 23.29
CA ILE A 698 3.18 14.27 21.83
C ILE A 698 2.28 15.30 21.14
N LEU A 699 1.06 15.53 21.66
CA LEU A 699 0.14 16.53 21.08
C LEU A 699 0.75 17.94 21.11
N VAL A 700 1.28 18.38 22.27
CA VAL A 700 1.91 19.69 22.44
C VAL A 700 3.13 19.86 21.51
N GLY A 701 4.00 18.85 21.43
CA GLY A 701 5.16 18.89 20.54
C GLY A 701 4.79 18.85 19.06
N THR A 702 3.71 18.15 18.68
CA THR A 702 3.20 18.12 17.30
C THR A 702 2.60 19.47 16.91
N GLY A 703 1.91 20.15 17.84
CA GLY A 703 1.46 21.53 17.65
C GLY A 703 2.63 22.49 17.38
N LYS A 704 3.64 22.49 18.26
CA LYS A 704 4.84 23.33 18.06
C LYS A 704 5.57 23.01 16.75
N LEU A 705 5.67 21.73 16.37
CA LEU A 705 6.26 21.29 15.10
C LEU A 705 5.50 21.84 13.88
N ALA A 706 4.18 22.02 13.98
CA ALA A 706 3.35 22.61 12.93
C ALA A 706 3.40 24.14 12.91
N ASP A 707 3.54 24.80 14.06
CA ASP A 707 3.71 26.25 14.16
C ASP A 707 5.09 26.72 13.66
N CYS A 708 6.14 25.92 13.89
CA CYS A 708 7.52 26.28 13.53
C CYS A 708 7.91 26.02 12.07
N HIS A 709 7.13 25.27 11.27
CA HIS A 709 7.57 24.86 9.92
C HIS A 709 6.45 24.79 8.88
N GLY A 710 6.72 25.32 7.68
CA GLY A 710 5.75 25.32 6.57
C GLY A 710 5.51 23.96 5.91
N ASP A 711 6.39 22.98 6.12
CA ASP A 711 6.24 21.63 5.55
C ASP A 711 5.32 20.73 6.40
N LYS A 712 4.17 20.40 5.84
CA LYS A 712 3.13 19.55 6.43
C LYS A 712 3.52 18.07 6.52
N ARG A 713 4.69 17.67 5.99
CA ARG A 713 5.23 16.30 6.06
C ARG A 713 5.57 15.87 7.49
N LEU A 714 6.38 16.64 8.23
CA LEU A 714 6.89 16.21 9.55
C LEU A 714 5.77 15.89 10.56
N PRO A 715 4.76 16.76 10.79
CA PRO A 715 3.63 16.40 11.67
C PRO A 715 2.84 15.18 11.18
N SER A 716 2.76 14.98 9.86
CA SER A 716 2.05 13.82 9.28
C SER A 716 2.77 12.50 9.58
N VAL A 717 4.10 12.48 9.79
CA VAL A 717 4.83 11.28 10.22
C VAL A 717 4.47 10.92 11.67
N VAL A 718 4.41 11.90 12.57
CA VAL A 718 4.00 11.70 13.97
C VAL A 718 2.57 11.16 14.05
N VAL A 719 1.64 11.71 13.26
CA VAL A 719 0.26 11.19 13.13
C VAL A 719 0.25 9.72 12.71
N CYS A 720 1.09 9.31 11.75
CA CYS A 720 1.16 7.92 11.32
C CYS A 720 1.66 6.97 12.43
N GLU A 721 2.59 7.41 13.28
CA GLU A 721 3.12 6.59 14.38
C GLU A 721 2.13 6.49 15.55
N LEU A 722 1.47 7.59 15.92
CA LEU A 722 0.37 7.58 16.90
C LEU A 722 -0.73 6.56 16.55
N VAL A 723 -0.99 6.36 15.26
CA VAL A 723 -2.00 5.41 14.79
C VAL A 723 -1.53 3.96 14.89
N LYS A 724 -0.23 3.69 14.70
CA LYS A 724 0.37 2.38 15.03
C LYS A 724 0.32 2.13 16.54
N MET A 725 0.56 3.16 17.36
CA MET A 725 0.46 3.09 18.83
C MET A 725 -0.96 2.73 19.26
N PHE A 726 -1.98 3.45 18.75
CA PHE A 726 -3.38 3.18 19.05
C PHE A 726 -3.81 1.76 18.61
N LYS A 727 -3.40 1.31 17.42
CA LYS A 727 -3.62 -0.08 16.97
C LYS A 727 -2.88 -1.11 17.84
N THR A 728 -1.69 -0.79 18.33
CA THR A 728 -0.92 -1.66 19.24
C THR A 728 -1.65 -1.82 20.58
N ALA A 729 -2.26 -0.74 21.09
CA ALA A 729 -3.10 -0.78 22.29
C ALA A 729 -4.42 -1.54 22.08
N LEU A 730 -5.08 -1.41 20.91
CA LEU A 730 -6.24 -2.27 20.56
C LEU A 730 -5.86 -3.76 20.52
N ASN A 731 -4.70 -4.09 19.94
CA ASN A 731 -4.16 -5.45 19.97
C ASN A 731 -3.83 -5.91 21.41
N THR A 732 -3.47 -5.00 22.31
CA THR A 732 -3.29 -5.30 23.74
C THR A 732 -4.63 -5.63 24.42
N ILE A 733 -5.75 -5.00 24.05
CA ILE A 733 -7.09 -5.38 24.54
C ILE A 733 -7.42 -6.83 24.13
N GLU A 734 -7.14 -7.21 22.88
CA GLU A 734 -7.27 -8.60 22.39
C GLU A 734 -6.42 -9.59 23.19
N VAL A 735 -5.14 -9.29 23.42
CA VAL A 735 -4.22 -10.16 24.19
C VAL A 735 -4.62 -10.24 25.67
N SER A 736 -4.98 -9.13 26.31
CA SER A 736 -5.45 -9.13 27.70
C SER A 736 -6.76 -9.92 27.88
N ALA A 737 -7.67 -9.86 26.92
CA ALA A 737 -8.89 -10.66 26.94
C ALA A 737 -8.61 -12.16 26.77
N GLN A 738 -7.68 -12.54 25.89
CA GLN A 738 -7.22 -13.93 25.72
C GLN A 738 -6.53 -14.47 26.99
N GLN A 739 -5.65 -13.68 27.62
CA GLN A 739 -5.01 -14.07 28.88
C GLN A 739 -6.04 -14.24 30.00
N THR A 740 -7.06 -13.36 30.05
CA THR A 740 -8.15 -13.46 31.02
C THR A 740 -8.99 -14.73 30.82
N SER A 741 -9.32 -15.11 29.57
CA SER A 741 -10.10 -16.33 29.32
C SER A 741 -9.30 -17.60 29.61
N GLN A 742 -8.02 -17.64 29.25
CA GLN A 742 -7.12 -18.77 29.55
C GLN A 742 -7.01 -19.02 31.06
N MET A 743 -6.81 -17.97 31.86
CA MET A 743 -6.78 -18.07 33.32
C MET A 743 -8.13 -18.59 33.86
N ALA A 744 -9.25 -18.04 33.40
CA ALA A 744 -10.60 -18.49 33.80
C ALA A 744 -10.86 -19.98 33.53
N THR A 745 -10.51 -20.47 32.34
CA THR A 745 -10.63 -21.90 32.00
C THR A 745 -9.73 -22.76 32.88
N SER A 746 -8.47 -22.36 33.14
CA SER A 746 -7.54 -23.13 33.96
C SER A 746 -8.01 -23.31 35.42
N HIS A 747 -8.67 -22.30 36.01
CA HIS A 747 -9.27 -22.40 37.35
C HIS A 747 -10.50 -23.32 37.41
N THR A 748 -11.12 -23.64 36.28
CA THR A 748 -12.33 -24.48 36.23
C THR A 748 -12.02 -25.98 36.32
N ILE A 749 -10.75 -26.37 36.13
CA ILE A 749 -10.32 -27.78 36.02
C ILE A 749 -9.95 -28.40 37.40
N GLN A 750 -9.83 -27.59 38.48
CA GLN A 750 -9.51 -28.13 39.82
C GLN A 750 -10.75 -28.69 40.55
N PRO A 751 -10.69 -29.91 41.11
CA PRO A 751 -11.83 -30.53 41.79
C PRO A 751 -12.13 -29.86 43.14
N LYS A 752 -13.31 -29.23 43.25
CA LYS A 752 -13.78 -28.61 44.51
C LYS A 752 -14.25 -29.65 45.53
N VAL A 753 -13.36 -30.04 46.44
CA VAL A 753 -13.74 -30.75 47.67
C VAL A 753 -14.23 -29.73 48.71
N GLY A 754 -15.54 -29.67 48.95
CA GLY A 754 -16.13 -28.85 50.01
C GLY A 754 -17.60 -28.49 49.76
N LYS A 755 -18.49 -28.87 50.68
CA LYS A 755 -19.91 -28.47 50.65
C LYS A 755 -20.05 -27.02 51.14
N GLY A 756 -19.98 -26.07 50.21
CA GLY A 756 -20.27 -24.64 50.44
C GLY A 756 -21.22 -24.10 49.37
N LYS A 757 -22.09 -23.14 49.73
CA LYS A 757 -23.07 -22.52 48.82
C LYS A 757 -22.32 -21.81 47.69
N ALA A 758 -22.48 -22.27 46.45
CA ALA A 758 -21.62 -21.86 45.33
C ALA A 758 -21.77 -20.37 44.99
N PRO A 759 -20.67 -19.59 44.95
CA PRO A 759 -20.70 -18.23 44.41
C PRO A 759 -20.74 -18.26 42.88
N ASP A 760 -21.63 -17.44 42.30
CA ASP A 760 -21.73 -17.23 40.85
C ASP A 760 -20.42 -16.62 40.32
N SER A 761 -19.67 -17.39 39.52
CA SER A 761 -18.25 -17.16 39.25
C SER A 761 -17.87 -17.22 37.76
N SER A 762 -18.77 -16.79 36.87
CA SER A 762 -18.34 -16.41 35.51
C SER A 762 -17.44 -15.16 35.56
N VAL A 763 -16.41 -15.12 34.71
CA VAL A 763 -15.56 -13.93 34.55
C VAL A 763 -16.26 -12.97 33.59
N LYS A 764 -17.01 -12.02 34.14
CA LYS A 764 -17.93 -11.15 33.37
C LYS A 764 -17.22 -10.04 32.59
N GLU A 765 -16.00 -9.65 32.98
CA GLU A 765 -15.17 -8.62 32.34
C GLU A 765 -13.67 -8.93 32.48
N SER A 766 -12.84 -8.37 31.58
CA SER A 766 -11.38 -8.32 31.73
C SER A 766 -10.95 -6.92 32.20
N THR A 767 -10.49 -6.83 33.45
CA THR A 767 -10.01 -5.58 34.06
C THR A 767 -8.90 -4.88 33.26
N PRO A 768 -7.81 -5.54 32.84
CA PRO A 768 -6.76 -4.88 32.06
C PRO A 768 -7.26 -4.41 30.68
N ALA A 769 -8.09 -5.21 30.01
CA ALA A 769 -8.68 -4.84 28.72
C ALA A 769 -9.58 -3.58 28.84
N ARG A 770 -10.43 -3.51 29.89
CA ARG A 770 -11.25 -2.32 30.17
C ARG A 770 -10.40 -1.11 30.60
N ALA A 771 -9.31 -1.30 31.33
CA ALA A 771 -8.42 -0.21 31.72
C ALA A 771 -7.67 0.39 30.52
N VAL A 772 -7.18 -0.44 29.60
CA VAL A 772 -6.61 0.03 28.32
C VAL A 772 -7.68 0.74 27.48
N ALA A 773 -8.91 0.23 27.43
CA ALA A 773 -10.02 0.95 26.79
C ALA A 773 -10.26 2.34 27.42
N HIS A 774 -10.21 2.48 28.74
CA HIS A 774 -10.30 3.79 29.42
C HIS A 774 -9.11 4.74 29.12
N LEU A 775 -7.90 4.21 28.92
CA LEU A 775 -6.78 5.01 28.44
C LEU A 775 -7.01 5.52 27.01
N LEU A 776 -7.49 4.65 26.10
CA LEU A 776 -7.81 5.06 24.73
C LEU A 776 -8.96 6.08 24.70
N ILE A 777 -10.02 5.88 25.49
CA ILE A 777 -11.08 6.87 25.75
C ILE A 777 -10.47 8.23 26.14
N SER A 778 -9.45 8.24 27.00
CA SER A 778 -8.76 9.48 27.40
C SER A 778 -7.98 10.11 26.24
N PHE A 779 -7.19 9.34 25.49
CA PHE A 779 -6.49 9.83 24.27
C PHE A 779 -7.45 10.52 23.30
N LEU A 780 -8.58 9.87 23.01
CA LEU A 780 -9.63 10.39 22.14
C LEU A 780 -10.36 11.61 22.74
N GLY A 781 -10.31 11.76 24.07
CA GLY A 781 -10.85 12.88 24.81
C GLY A 781 -9.97 14.12 24.88
N PHE A 782 -8.68 13.98 24.60
CA PHE A 782 -7.69 15.06 24.59
C PHE A 782 -7.59 15.80 23.24
N LEU A 783 -8.11 15.21 22.16
CA LEU A 783 -8.05 15.79 20.82
C LEU A 783 -8.93 17.04 20.71
N GLU A 784 -8.34 18.19 20.36
CA GLU A 784 -9.08 19.44 20.24
C GLU A 784 -9.99 19.49 19.00
N LYS A 785 -11.12 20.20 19.15
CA LYS A 785 -12.15 20.32 18.11
C LYS A 785 -11.72 21.14 16.89
N THR A 786 -10.74 22.04 17.07
CA THR A 786 -10.38 23.10 16.11
C THR A 786 -9.05 22.89 15.39
N ASP A 787 -8.12 22.09 15.93
CA ASP A 787 -6.82 21.85 15.29
C ASP A 787 -6.92 20.80 14.16
N PRO A 788 -6.60 21.14 12.90
CA PRO A 788 -6.62 20.18 11.79
C PRO A 788 -5.70 18.95 11.97
N ILE A 789 -4.72 18.96 12.86
CA ILE A 789 -3.85 17.81 13.15
C ILE A 789 -4.50 16.85 14.16
N HIS A 790 -5.01 17.34 15.29
CA HIS A 790 -5.87 16.56 16.20
C HIS A 790 -7.06 15.94 15.45
N GLN A 791 -7.62 16.66 14.49
CA GLN A 791 -8.64 16.13 13.59
C GLN A 791 -8.11 14.97 12.73
N LYS A 792 -6.88 15.06 12.17
CA LYS A 792 -6.20 13.98 11.39
C LYS A 792 -5.85 12.73 12.20
N ILE A 793 -5.46 12.87 13.47
CA ILE A 793 -5.17 11.74 14.37
C ILE A 793 -6.42 10.85 14.51
N PHE A 794 -7.59 11.46 14.41
CA PHE A 794 -8.84 10.87 14.83
C PHE A 794 -9.50 9.94 13.79
N ASP A 795 -9.30 10.06 12.45
CA ASP A 795 -9.60 8.90 11.54
C ASP A 795 -8.65 7.78 11.85
N GLY A 796 -7.36 8.09 12.02
CA GLY A 796 -6.35 7.09 12.20
C GLY A 796 -6.70 6.15 13.35
N PHE A 797 -7.23 6.69 14.45
CA PHE A 797 -7.73 5.91 15.59
C PHE A 797 -9.04 5.15 15.30
N VAL A 798 -9.96 5.72 14.52
CA VAL A 798 -11.28 5.11 14.27
C VAL A 798 -11.29 4.11 13.13
N PHE A 799 -10.49 4.31 12.09
CA PHE A 799 -10.26 3.30 11.05
C PHE A 799 -9.68 2.02 11.67
N VAL A 800 -8.66 2.12 12.53
CA VAL A 800 -8.08 0.92 13.17
C VAL A 800 -9.00 0.33 14.24
N LEU A 801 -9.88 1.12 14.86
CA LEU A 801 -10.95 0.57 15.69
C LEU A 801 -12.00 -0.16 14.84
N PHE A 802 -12.43 0.42 13.71
CA PHE A 802 -13.42 -0.19 12.80
C PHE A 802 -12.85 -1.44 12.13
N GLU A 803 -11.54 -1.51 11.90
CA GLU A 803 -10.83 -2.71 11.48
C GLU A 803 -11.02 -3.85 12.50
N GLN A 804 -10.79 -3.58 13.79
CA GLN A 804 -10.97 -4.57 14.86
C GLN A 804 -12.46 -4.87 15.15
N ILE A 805 -13.32 -3.85 15.18
CA ILE A 805 -14.78 -4.00 15.35
C ILE A 805 -15.36 -4.84 14.21
N GLY A 806 -15.00 -4.55 12.96
CA GLY A 806 -15.42 -5.32 11.79
C GLY A 806 -14.94 -6.78 11.81
N LYS A 807 -13.70 -7.02 12.22
CA LYS A 807 -13.15 -8.37 12.48
C LYS A 807 -13.98 -9.14 13.51
N ARG A 808 -14.41 -8.50 14.60
CA ARG A 808 -15.27 -9.13 15.63
C ARG A 808 -16.74 -9.22 15.23
N LEU A 809 -17.27 -8.24 14.51
CA LEU A 809 -18.66 -8.25 14.03
C LEU A 809 -18.87 -9.34 12.98
N TYR A 810 -17.85 -9.60 12.15
CA TYR A 810 -17.81 -10.77 11.28
C TYR A 810 -17.88 -12.07 12.09
N TYR A 811 -17.04 -12.21 13.14
CA TYR A 811 -17.04 -13.41 14.00
C TYR A 811 -18.42 -13.65 14.63
N CYS A 812 -19.00 -12.65 15.30
CA CYS A 812 -20.33 -12.75 15.94
C CYS A 812 -21.50 -12.92 14.94
N THR A 813 -21.25 -12.80 13.63
CA THR A 813 -22.24 -13.04 12.57
C THR A 813 -22.08 -14.42 11.91
N PHE A 814 -20.85 -14.96 11.83
CA PHE A 814 -20.54 -16.18 11.06
C PHE A 814 -19.91 -17.32 11.89
N GLY A 815 -19.71 -17.13 13.20
CA GLY A 815 -19.15 -18.12 14.13
C GLY A 815 -17.68 -18.47 13.87
N ARG A 816 -16.97 -17.72 13.03
CA ARG A 816 -15.59 -18.03 12.61
C ARG A 816 -14.75 -16.78 12.32
N PRO A 817 -13.42 -16.83 12.53
CA PRO A 817 -12.53 -15.80 12.01
C PRO A 817 -12.56 -15.77 10.48
N ARG A 818 -12.39 -14.59 9.91
CA ARG A 818 -12.48 -14.38 8.46
C ARG A 818 -11.22 -14.85 7.74
N SER A 819 -11.39 -15.67 6.69
CA SER A 819 -10.29 -16.15 5.84
C SER A 819 -9.82 -15.08 4.85
N THR A 820 -8.56 -15.18 4.41
CA THR A 820 -7.92 -14.32 3.40
C THR A 820 -8.39 -14.60 1.96
N THR A 821 -9.09 -15.71 1.74
CA THR A 821 -9.65 -16.11 0.44
C THR A 821 -11.19 -16.12 0.50
N VAL A 822 -11.87 -15.91 -0.63
CA VAL A 822 -13.34 -15.96 -0.67
C VAL A 822 -13.80 -17.42 -0.49
N GLU A 823 -13.06 -18.32 -1.11
CA GLU A 823 -13.17 -19.77 -1.07
C GLU A 823 -13.09 -20.28 0.38
N GLY A 824 -12.07 -19.86 1.14
CA GLY A 824 -11.91 -20.20 2.56
C GLY A 824 -12.90 -19.51 3.51
N ASN A 825 -13.79 -18.63 3.01
CA ASN A 825 -14.95 -18.15 3.77
C ASN A 825 -16.24 -18.91 3.40
N ILE A 826 -16.26 -19.64 2.27
CA ILE A 826 -17.40 -20.43 1.78
C ILE A 826 -17.30 -21.90 2.22
N LEU A 827 -16.10 -22.46 2.31
CA LEU A 827 -15.87 -23.84 2.76
C LEU A 827 -16.17 -23.99 4.26
N ASN A 828 -16.86 -25.08 4.62
CA ASN A 828 -17.02 -25.48 6.02
C ASN A 828 -15.70 -26.05 6.54
N ILE A 829 -15.34 -25.67 7.78
CA ILE A 829 -14.22 -26.28 8.51
C ILE A 829 -14.71 -27.63 9.05
N PRO A 830 -13.92 -28.73 8.94
CA PRO A 830 -14.27 -30.00 9.58
C PRO A 830 -14.45 -29.83 11.09
N GLU A 831 -15.56 -30.33 11.62
CA GLU A 831 -15.82 -30.31 13.06
C GLU A 831 -14.87 -31.31 13.76
N SER A 832 -13.88 -30.80 14.48
CA SER A 832 -13.08 -31.65 15.37
C SER A 832 -13.95 -32.08 16.56
N HIS A 833 -14.30 -33.36 16.60
CA HIS A 833 -15.03 -33.98 17.71
C HIS A 833 -14.16 -34.16 18.97
N ASP A 834 -12.85 -33.91 18.88
CA ASP A 834 -11.92 -33.96 20.02
C ASP A 834 -12.30 -32.94 21.10
N ALA A 835 -12.44 -33.40 22.35
CA ALA A 835 -12.78 -32.54 23.50
C ALA A 835 -11.79 -31.38 23.69
N ALA A 836 -10.51 -31.58 23.39
CA ALA A 836 -9.49 -30.52 23.42
C ALA A 836 -9.72 -29.43 22.35
N GLY A 837 -10.26 -29.80 21.17
CA GLY A 837 -10.64 -28.86 20.13
C GLY A 837 -11.90 -28.06 20.49
N ILE A 838 -12.86 -28.68 21.15
CA ILE A 838 -14.07 -28.01 21.67
C ILE A 838 -13.69 -27.01 22.77
N ALA A 839 -12.98 -27.45 23.81
CA ALA A 839 -12.54 -26.58 24.90
C ALA A 839 -11.71 -25.38 24.41
N LYS A 840 -10.87 -25.57 23.38
CA LYS A 840 -10.15 -24.46 22.74
C LYS A 840 -11.09 -23.44 22.11
N ARG A 841 -12.09 -23.86 21.32
CA ARG A 841 -13.11 -22.95 20.76
C ARG A 841 -13.83 -22.17 21.85
N ASP A 842 -14.16 -22.81 22.96
CA ASP A 842 -14.84 -22.15 24.09
C ASP A 842 -13.95 -21.09 24.76
N THR A 843 -12.63 -21.32 24.89
CA THR A 843 -11.69 -20.31 25.39
C THR A 843 -11.52 -19.11 24.44
N GLU A 844 -11.59 -19.36 23.13
CA GLU A 844 -11.50 -18.32 22.09
C GLU A 844 -12.79 -17.50 22.01
N ALA A 845 -13.95 -18.14 22.11
CA ALA A 845 -15.25 -17.46 22.20
C ALA A 845 -15.37 -16.64 23.50
N LEU A 846 -14.89 -17.15 24.64
CA LEU A 846 -14.82 -16.39 25.89
C LEU A 846 -13.88 -15.17 25.77
N ALA A 847 -12.71 -15.33 25.15
CA ALA A 847 -11.81 -14.20 24.89
C ALA A 847 -12.50 -13.11 24.06
N ILE A 848 -13.24 -13.50 23.01
CA ILE A 848 -13.95 -12.57 22.15
C ILE A 848 -15.08 -11.86 22.91
N ARG A 849 -15.88 -12.56 23.73
CA ARG A 849 -16.90 -11.92 24.59
C ARG A 849 -16.30 -10.89 25.56
N LEU A 850 -15.07 -11.11 26.05
CA LEU A 850 -14.37 -10.17 26.94
C LEU A 850 -13.80 -8.96 26.19
N GLU A 851 -13.18 -9.17 25.03
CA GLU A 851 -12.64 -8.09 24.17
C GLU A 851 -13.76 -7.18 23.66
N VAL A 852 -14.86 -7.78 23.18
CA VAL A 852 -16.00 -7.10 22.57
C VAL A 852 -16.64 -6.10 23.53
N LYS A 853 -16.83 -6.47 24.81
CA LYS A 853 -17.32 -5.54 25.84
C LYS A 853 -16.41 -4.31 25.94
N ALA A 854 -15.08 -4.47 25.88
CA ALA A 854 -14.12 -3.36 25.92
C ALA A 854 -14.08 -2.53 24.62
N LEU A 855 -14.23 -3.12 23.43
CA LEU A 855 -14.31 -2.39 22.16
C LEU A 855 -15.54 -1.48 22.06
N VAL A 856 -16.69 -1.91 22.60
CA VAL A 856 -17.90 -1.09 22.66
C VAL A 856 -17.75 0.08 23.65
N LEU A 857 -16.94 -0.06 24.70
CA LEU A 857 -16.52 1.09 25.53
C LEU A 857 -15.60 2.06 24.78
N ILE A 858 -15.34 1.86 23.50
CA ILE A 858 -14.70 2.84 22.63
C ILE A 858 -15.68 3.35 21.55
N LEU A 859 -17.03 3.28 21.74
CA LEU A 859 -18.10 3.64 20.76
C LEU A 859 -19.11 4.91 21.00
N GLU A 860 -19.11 5.69 22.13
CA GLU A 860 -19.21 7.24 22.34
C GLU A 860 -18.08 8.40 22.92
N ARG A 861 -16.65 8.71 22.97
CA ARG A 861 -15.07 8.44 22.61
C ARG A 861 -14.18 7.86 21.32
N ALA A 862 -14.26 6.70 20.57
CA ALA A 862 -13.95 6.46 19.08
C ALA A 862 -15.06 6.19 17.89
N MET A 863 -16.29 6.78 17.87
CA MET A 863 -17.38 7.06 16.89
C MET A 863 -17.98 8.53 16.85
N GLY A 864 -18.83 9.02 17.80
CA GLY A 864 -19.65 10.31 17.81
C GLY A 864 -19.28 11.73 18.44
N LEU A 865 -18.02 12.15 18.73
CA LEU A 865 -17.38 13.49 18.64
C LEU A 865 -17.20 13.75 17.14
N ALA A 866 -17.42 12.76 16.26
CA ALA A 866 -17.57 12.94 14.83
C ALA A 866 -18.39 14.18 14.44
N PRO A 867 -19.48 14.59 15.10
CA PRO A 867 -20.12 15.87 14.84
C PRO A 867 -19.23 17.10 15.09
N ASN A 868 -18.30 17.04 16.05
CA ASN A 868 -17.36 18.13 16.35
C ASN A 868 -16.19 18.23 15.37
N HIS A 869 -15.77 17.15 14.69
CA HIS A 869 -14.64 17.24 13.76
C HIS A 869 -14.64 16.37 12.46
N MET A 870 -15.61 15.48 12.20
CA MET A 870 -15.89 14.99 10.82
C MET A 870 -16.71 15.98 10.00
N ASN A 871 -17.60 16.72 10.65
CA ASN A 871 -18.50 17.62 9.95
C ASN A 871 -17.69 18.67 9.17
N PRO A 872 -18.03 18.94 7.89
CA PRO A 872 -17.27 19.86 7.05
C PRO A 872 -17.29 21.26 7.67
N GLN A 873 -16.11 21.83 7.88
CA GLN A 873 -15.99 23.10 8.60
C GLN A 873 -16.36 24.29 7.72
N THR A 874 -17.47 24.95 8.05
CA THR A 874 -17.83 26.25 7.49
C THR A 874 -16.91 27.33 8.05
N THR A 875 -16.05 27.90 7.21
CA THR A 875 -15.08 28.94 7.59
C THR A 875 -15.76 30.29 7.82
N ARG A 876 -16.38 30.47 8.98
CA ARG A 876 -16.58 31.79 9.61
C ARG A 876 -15.64 31.89 10.81
N GLY A 877 -14.72 32.84 10.76
CA GLY A 877 -13.57 32.89 11.68
C GLY A 877 -13.82 33.68 12.95
N THR A 878 -13.09 33.31 14.00
CA THR A 878 -12.85 34.14 15.18
C THR A 878 -11.41 33.92 15.63
N LYS A 879 -10.59 34.99 15.67
CA LYS A 879 -9.19 34.91 16.13
C LYS A 879 -9.09 35.29 17.61
N THR A 880 -8.66 34.37 18.46
CA THR A 880 -8.02 34.68 19.76
C THR A 880 -7.12 33.51 20.21
N PRO A 881 -5.83 33.50 19.84
CA PRO A 881 -4.88 32.50 20.33
C PRO A 881 -4.32 32.92 21.70
N ASN A 882 -4.94 32.48 22.79
CA ASN A 882 -4.32 32.60 24.12
C ASN A 882 -5.00 31.71 25.20
N ARG A 883 -4.38 30.56 25.53
CA ARG A 883 -4.36 29.85 26.83
C ARG A 883 -3.86 28.39 26.70
N LEU A 884 -2.57 28.22 26.36
CA LEU A 884 -1.86 27.00 26.75
C LEU A 884 -1.51 27.14 28.23
N GLY A 885 -2.29 26.50 29.10
CA GLY A 885 -2.25 26.76 30.54
C GLY A 885 -3.51 26.29 31.27
N ARG A 886 -3.77 24.98 31.21
CA ARG A 886 -4.76 24.32 32.07
C ARG A 886 -4.15 23.05 32.65
N THR A 887 -3.78 23.10 33.92
CA THR A 887 -3.63 21.91 34.74
C THR A 887 -5.00 21.22 34.81
N LEU A 888 -5.08 19.98 34.33
CA LEU A 888 -6.33 19.23 34.24
C LEU A 888 -6.26 17.98 35.10
N SER A 889 -7.07 17.95 36.15
CA SER A 889 -7.47 16.69 36.77
C SER A 889 -8.48 15.96 35.86
N VAL A 890 -8.50 14.62 35.95
CA VAL A 890 -9.33 13.70 35.13
C VAL A 890 -10.84 14.04 35.19
N ARG A 891 -11.28 14.75 36.24
CA ARG A 891 -12.67 15.14 36.55
C ARG A 891 -13.48 15.83 35.44
N ASN A 892 -12.87 16.36 34.37
CA ASN A 892 -13.57 17.15 33.34
C ASN A 892 -13.23 16.74 31.89
N LEU A 893 -13.49 15.47 31.53
CA LEU A 893 -13.60 15.07 30.13
C LEU A 893 -14.71 15.89 29.42
N PRO A 894 -14.47 16.52 28.25
CA PRO A 894 -15.51 17.27 27.57
C PRO A 894 -16.70 16.38 27.17
N ALA A 895 -17.92 16.84 27.48
CA ALA A 895 -19.16 16.09 27.31
C ALA A 895 -19.46 15.70 25.86
N THR A 896 -20.32 14.67 25.69
CA THR A 896 -20.88 14.26 24.41
C THR A 896 -21.54 15.43 23.67
N SER A 897 -21.38 15.45 22.35
CA SER A 897 -21.96 16.50 21.52
C SER A 897 -23.45 16.27 21.32
N ARG A 898 -24.28 17.27 21.65
CA ARG A 898 -25.68 17.32 21.20
C ARG A 898 -25.83 17.68 19.70
N ALA A 899 -24.76 18.05 19.00
CA ALA A 899 -24.80 18.31 17.57
C ALA A 899 -24.94 17.00 16.79
N ARG A 900 -25.81 16.99 15.77
CA ARG A 900 -26.02 15.82 14.92
C ARG A 900 -24.83 15.63 13.97
N LEU A 901 -24.51 14.37 13.72
CA LEU A 901 -23.55 13.99 12.69
C LEU A 901 -24.11 14.32 11.30
N SER A 902 -23.29 14.90 10.43
CA SER A 902 -23.71 15.19 9.05
C SER A 902 -24.01 13.89 8.28
N PRO A 903 -24.99 13.89 7.35
CA PRO A 903 -25.33 12.70 6.58
C PRO A 903 -24.14 12.10 5.84
N ILE A 904 -23.25 12.95 5.31
CA ILE A 904 -22.01 12.55 4.61
C ILE A 904 -21.06 11.82 5.55
N ALA A 905 -20.84 12.33 6.77
CA ALA A 905 -19.98 11.68 7.75
C ALA A 905 -20.56 10.33 8.23
N LYS A 906 -21.89 10.25 8.46
CA LYS A 906 -22.58 9.01 8.82
C LYS A 906 -22.43 7.94 7.73
N ASP A 907 -22.65 8.33 6.47
CA ASP A 907 -22.54 7.48 5.27
C ASP A 907 -21.10 6.94 5.06
N ARG A 908 -20.08 7.74 5.38
CA ARG A 908 -18.65 7.32 5.38
C ARG A 908 -18.34 6.29 6.47
N LEU A 909 -18.78 6.53 7.70
CA LEU A 909 -18.58 5.59 8.82
C LEU A 909 -19.27 4.25 8.53
N GLN A 910 -20.51 4.29 8.04
CA GLN A 910 -21.27 3.10 7.64
C GLN A 910 -20.57 2.29 6.53
N ARG A 911 -20.10 2.95 5.45
CA ARG A 911 -19.31 2.27 4.40
C ARG A 911 -18.03 1.65 4.96
N THR A 912 -17.38 2.31 5.91
CA THR A 912 -16.12 1.83 6.47
C THR A 912 -16.33 0.58 7.31
N LEU A 913 -17.33 0.57 8.21
CA LEU A 913 -17.65 -0.61 9.01
C LEU A 913 -17.98 -1.83 8.13
N VAL A 914 -18.81 -1.64 7.10
CA VAL A 914 -19.14 -2.67 6.10
C VAL A 914 -17.88 -3.16 5.37
N THR A 915 -16.97 -2.24 5.02
CA THR A 915 -15.70 -2.56 4.35
C THR A 915 -14.73 -3.29 5.29
N CYS A 916 -14.62 -2.93 6.56
CA CYS A 916 -13.79 -3.64 7.54
C CYS A 916 -14.33 -5.04 7.81
N MET A 917 -15.65 -5.21 7.89
CA MET A 917 -16.29 -6.50 8.12
C MET A 917 -16.14 -7.45 6.92
N TYR A 918 -16.63 -7.08 5.73
CA TYR A 918 -16.62 -7.96 4.54
C TYR A 918 -15.34 -7.87 3.70
N GLY A 919 -14.58 -6.78 3.79
CA GLY A 919 -13.32 -6.53 3.09
C GLY A 919 -13.35 -6.92 1.62
N THR A 920 -14.19 -6.23 0.87
CA THR A 920 -14.15 -6.16 -0.58
C THR A 920 -12.76 -5.72 -1.07
N LYS A 921 -12.43 -6.07 -2.32
CA LYS A 921 -11.19 -5.59 -2.96
C LYS A 921 -11.24 -4.07 -3.09
N ALA A 922 -10.07 -3.42 -3.00
CA ALA A 922 -9.91 -1.97 -3.11
C ALA A 922 -10.03 -1.48 -4.58
N ASP A 923 -11.10 -1.90 -5.27
CA ASP A 923 -11.44 -1.58 -6.66
C ASP A 923 -12.79 -0.82 -6.72
N ASP A 924 -12.92 0.27 -5.96
CA ASP A 924 -14.01 1.25 -6.07
C ASP A 924 -13.45 2.68 -5.95
N GLU A 925 -13.71 3.52 -6.96
CA GLU A 925 -13.13 4.88 -7.11
C GLU A 925 -13.86 5.93 -6.24
N PHE A 926 -14.23 5.54 -5.00
CA PHE A 926 -14.99 6.34 -4.02
C PHE A 926 -14.50 6.20 -2.56
N LEU A 927 -13.23 5.78 -2.38
CA LEU A 927 -12.56 5.64 -1.09
C LEU A 927 -12.15 7.00 -0.48
N ASP A 928 -13.15 7.76 -0.03
CA ASP A 928 -13.01 8.83 0.99
C ASP A 928 -13.75 8.39 2.27
N VAL A 929 -13.40 7.18 2.70
CA VAL A 929 -14.14 6.28 3.60
C VAL A 929 -13.13 5.81 4.67
N LEU A 930 -12.92 6.70 5.65
CA LEU A 930 -11.88 6.69 6.70
C LEU A 930 -10.52 6.13 6.24
N THR A 931 -9.83 6.82 5.34
CA THR A 931 -8.58 6.32 4.78
C THR A 931 -7.49 6.19 5.86
N LYS A 932 -6.88 5.00 6.00
CA LYS A 932 -5.66 4.78 6.80
C LYS A 932 -4.64 5.89 6.48
N PRO A 933 -4.09 6.64 7.46
CA PRO A 933 -3.25 7.79 7.19
C PRO A 933 -1.98 7.43 6.40
N VAL A 934 -2.06 7.73 5.11
CA VAL A 934 -1.02 8.38 4.30
C VAL A 934 -1.80 9.52 3.61
N PRO A 935 -1.35 10.78 3.75
CA PRO A 935 -1.97 11.80 4.61
C PRO A 935 -3.50 12.10 4.44
N ALA A 936 -4.37 11.63 5.37
CA ALA A 936 -5.82 11.95 5.63
C ALA A 936 -6.33 11.20 6.94
N MET A 937 -7.51 11.31 7.63
CA MET A 937 -8.60 12.32 7.84
C MET A 937 -9.36 12.25 9.23
N ARG A 938 -10.69 12.03 9.42
CA ARG A 938 -11.53 12.22 10.67
C ARG A 938 -12.70 11.17 10.84
N LEU A 939 -13.20 10.61 11.99
CA LEU A 939 -13.14 10.90 13.46
C LEU A 939 -13.90 9.90 14.46
N GLY A 940 -13.95 10.11 15.82
CA GLY A 940 -14.51 9.18 16.88
C GLY A 940 -15.46 9.63 18.10
N GLN A 941 -15.62 8.92 19.28
CA GLN A 941 -16.77 8.44 20.26
C GLN A 941 -16.76 6.90 21.09
N GLN A 942 -16.61 6.19 22.39
CA GLN A 942 -16.54 6.10 24.04
C GLN A 942 -17.33 4.85 24.70
N GLN A 943 -17.33 4.59 26.04
CA GLN A 943 -18.47 4.59 27.03
C GLN A 943 -19.90 4.50 26.48
N ASN A 944 -20.86 3.83 27.14
CA ASN A 944 -20.85 2.94 28.32
C ASN A 944 -22.17 2.15 28.24
N VAL A 945 -22.16 0.82 28.37
CA VAL A 945 -23.35 0.01 28.06
C VAL A 945 -23.85 -0.78 29.27
N ALA A 946 -25.14 -1.12 29.24
CA ALA A 946 -25.86 -1.84 30.27
C ALA A 946 -25.27 -3.24 30.56
N LYS A 947 -25.58 -3.77 31.74
CA LYS A 947 -25.24 -5.15 32.12
C LYS A 947 -26.09 -6.13 31.29
N VAL A 948 -25.45 -6.87 30.40
CA VAL A 948 -26.03 -7.95 29.59
C VAL A 948 -25.49 -9.29 30.09
N ASP A 949 -26.33 -10.31 30.08
CA ASP A 949 -25.98 -11.66 30.56
C ASP A 949 -25.02 -12.37 29.57
N ASP A 950 -24.16 -13.27 30.06
CA ASP A 950 -23.00 -13.77 29.31
C ASP A 950 -23.36 -14.65 28.10
N LYS A 951 -24.64 -15.05 27.96
CA LYS A 951 -25.16 -15.82 26.82
C LYS A 951 -25.46 -14.95 25.60
N ASP A 952 -25.89 -13.70 25.80
CA ASP A 952 -26.47 -12.87 24.72
C ASP A 952 -25.47 -11.84 24.16
N VAL A 953 -24.22 -11.86 24.64
CA VAL A 953 -23.17 -10.85 24.36
C VAL A 953 -22.91 -10.67 22.85
N GLU A 954 -23.01 -11.73 22.05
CA GLU A 954 -22.75 -11.64 20.61
C GLU A 954 -23.90 -10.97 19.84
N ASP A 955 -25.16 -11.22 20.24
CA ASP A 955 -26.34 -10.56 19.66
C ASP A 955 -26.47 -9.12 20.15
N TRP A 956 -26.21 -8.88 21.44
CA TRP A 956 -26.08 -7.53 21.98
C TRP A 956 -25.03 -6.71 21.22
N TYR A 957 -23.84 -7.27 20.96
CA TYR A 957 -22.78 -6.56 20.23
C TYR A 957 -23.20 -6.18 18.81
N LYS A 958 -23.86 -7.11 18.09
CA LYS A 958 -24.43 -6.82 16.76
C LYS A 958 -25.44 -5.66 16.84
N GLN A 959 -26.38 -5.71 17.79
CA GLN A 959 -27.36 -4.64 17.98
C GLN A 959 -26.71 -3.30 18.33
N GLU A 960 -25.74 -3.29 19.24
CA GLU A 960 -25.14 -2.07 19.79
C GLU A 960 -24.20 -1.36 18.81
N VAL A 961 -23.40 -2.09 18.03
CA VAL A 961 -22.59 -1.50 16.96
C VAL A 961 -23.47 -0.84 15.91
N TRP A 962 -24.55 -1.49 15.48
CA TRP A 962 -25.49 -0.90 14.52
C TRP A 962 -26.41 0.16 15.13
N ARG A 963 -26.66 0.17 16.45
CA ARG A 963 -27.31 1.28 17.18
C ARG A 963 -26.46 2.55 17.08
N LEU A 964 -25.16 2.41 17.27
CA LEU A 964 -24.21 3.54 17.30
C LEU A 964 -23.87 4.06 15.89
N VAL A 965 -23.60 3.16 14.93
CA VAL A 965 -23.19 3.53 13.56
C VAL A 965 -24.40 3.74 12.62
N GLY A 966 -25.53 3.08 12.88
CA GLY A 966 -26.77 3.17 12.12
C GLY A 966 -26.91 2.16 10.96
N TRP A 967 -28.15 1.72 10.71
CA TRP A 967 -28.51 0.71 9.70
C TRP A 967 -28.76 1.27 8.29
N ASP A 968 -28.70 2.59 8.08
CA ASP A 968 -29.26 3.26 6.88
C ASP A 968 -28.64 2.78 5.56
N ILE A 969 -27.36 2.37 5.57
CA ILE A 969 -26.68 1.80 4.40
C ILE A 969 -27.28 0.46 3.95
N LEU A 970 -27.66 -0.40 4.90
CA LEU A 970 -28.26 -1.71 4.63
C LEU A 970 -29.69 -1.54 4.12
N ALA A 971 -30.43 -0.55 4.62
CA ALA A 971 -31.73 -0.16 4.09
C ALA A 971 -31.65 0.43 2.66
N LYS A 972 -30.56 1.12 2.30
CA LYS A 972 -30.34 1.65 0.94
C LYS A 972 -29.94 0.59 -0.09
N GLU A 973 -29.26 -0.48 0.33
CA GLU A 973 -29.04 -1.66 -0.54
C GLU A 973 -30.25 -2.60 -0.58
N GLY A 974 -31.01 -2.67 0.52
CA GLY A 974 -32.26 -3.41 0.66
C GLY A 974 -33.45 -2.73 -0.02
N GLY A 975 -33.45 -2.71 -1.36
CA GLY A 975 -34.51 -2.14 -2.20
C GLY A 975 -35.86 -2.88 -2.18
N LEU A 976 -36.38 -3.21 -0.99
CA LEU A 976 -37.74 -3.68 -0.73
C LEU A 976 -38.24 -2.97 0.53
N GLY A 977 -39.16 -2.02 0.37
CA GLY A 977 -39.85 -1.42 1.50
C GLY A 977 -40.86 -2.40 2.10
N VAL A 978 -40.80 -2.58 3.42
CA VAL A 978 -41.90 -3.14 4.22
C VAL A 978 -42.43 -2.01 5.08
N GLN A 979 -43.74 -1.76 5.03
CA GLN A 979 -44.40 -0.83 5.94
C GLN A 979 -44.62 -1.50 7.29
N VAL A 980 -44.04 -0.91 8.34
CA VAL A 980 -44.61 -0.81 9.70
C VAL A 980 -44.28 0.60 10.18
#